data_AF-A0A2G5CH77-F1
#
_entry.id   AF-A0A2G5CH77-F1
#
_cell.length_a   1.000
_cell.length_b   1.000
_cell.length_c   1.000
_cell.angle_alpha   90.00
_cell.angle_beta   90.00
_cell.angle_gamma   90.00
#
_symmetry.space_group_name_H-M   'P 1'
#
loop_
_entity.id
_entity.type
_entity.pdbx_description
1 polymer ?
#
loop_
_entity_poly.entity_id
_entity_poly.type
_entity_poly.pdbx_seq_one_letter_code
_entity_poly.pdbx_strand_id
1 'polypeptide(L)'
;MLKSVVYQGNTLLGEVEIHTLNQHQHHHHNSFNNLFMSKEIRISHFSISSERCSPLSVLHTISPLGLSFKMESTTMTTMSQLGDSPLASLHSTCLRENKTAIMQLGEEELHLVAMSSRKNSQLYSYFWCFIVGMGLYDSCLIMLNLRCLGIVFDLDETLVVANTMRSFEDRIDALQRKISTEMDPQRVEGMLAEMKRYHDDKSILKQYLENDQIVDDGMAYKIQSEIVPALSDNHPSIVRPLIRLPEKNIILTRINPAIRDTSVLVRLRPAWEDLRNYLTARGRKRFEVYVCTMAEKDYALEMWRLLDPGLNLISSKELLNRIVCVKAGSRKSLLNVFHASICHPKMALVIDDRLKVWEEKDQPRVHVVPPFVPYYAPQAEVNNTIPVLCVARNVACNVRGGFYKEFDENLLQRLSDVFYEDDVPDIPSPDVGNYLISEDDTSGSNKDPPRFEGISNAEVERRLKETIPAQEVVNNLDARPAPLHHAGTTSSNTIPQPPSQGPSILFQDKQLSQLGSSVKLLSNLGPSQSSFQGSPGREEGELPESDIDPDIRRRLLILQHGQDKRDQMTKDPPYPVRPPVQASQSPVQSHGSWSPLAEEMSTRQPNQTLPKNLHREFPSESEANHFDKHQPSHTSYFHGVESSVTSDKTRFEYRKSSKEVTNDGLVCGA
;
A
#
# COMPACT_ATOMS: atom_id res chain seq x y z
N MET A 1 -8.94 1.32 40.52
CA MET A 1 -9.71 0.08 40.64
C MET A 1 -11.18 0.41 40.41
N LEU A 2 -11.87 -0.30 39.53
CA LEU A 2 -13.31 -0.19 39.29
C LEU A 2 -13.91 -1.59 39.30
N LYS A 3 -15.04 -1.83 39.98
CA LYS A 3 -15.81 -3.08 39.82
C LYS A 3 -16.66 -3.02 38.55
N SER A 4 -16.71 -4.12 37.82
CA SER A 4 -17.51 -4.33 36.60
C SER A 4 -18.03 -5.77 36.58
N VAL A 5 -19.00 -6.06 35.70
CA VAL A 5 -19.66 -7.36 35.62
C VAL A 5 -19.54 -7.93 34.20
N VAL A 6 -19.10 -9.18 34.06
CA VAL A 6 -18.95 -9.86 32.77
C VAL A 6 -20.17 -10.71 32.46
N TYR A 7 -20.73 -10.57 31.26
CA TYR A 7 -21.82 -11.37 30.73
C TYR A 7 -21.46 -11.98 29.37
N GLN A 8 -22.11 -13.09 29.02
CA GLN A 8 -22.18 -13.59 27.64
C GLN A 8 -23.65 -13.59 27.20
N GLY A 9 -23.99 -12.68 26.27
CA GLY A 9 -25.39 -12.34 26.00
C GLY A 9 -26.11 -11.83 27.26
N ASN A 10 -27.06 -12.62 27.76
CA ASN A 10 -27.79 -12.35 29.01
C ASN A 10 -27.29 -13.15 30.21
N THR A 11 -26.36 -14.11 30.02
CA THR A 11 -25.85 -14.96 31.10
C THR A 11 -24.74 -14.25 31.86
N LEU A 12 -24.92 -14.05 33.17
CA LEU A 12 -23.87 -13.57 34.07
C LEU A 12 -22.73 -14.59 34.14
N LEU A 13 -21.49 -14.15 33.88
CA LEU A 13 -20.30 -14.99 34.04
C LEU A 13 -19.58 -14.76 35.37
N GLY A 14 -19.51 -13.51 35.85
CA GLY A 14 -18.90 -13.17 37.14
C GLY A 14 -18.58 -11.68 37.31
N GLU A 15 -18.22 -11.29 38.53
CA GLU A 15 -17.69 -9.97 38.88
C GLU A 15 -16.17 -9.87 38.63
N VAL A 16 -15.72 -8.69 38.21
CA VAL A 16 -14.32 -8.39 37.90
C VAL A 16 -13.91 -7.02 38.43
N GLU A 17 -12.65 -6.90 38.83
CA GLU A 17 -11.99 -5.64 39.18
C GLU A 17 -11.03 -5.20 38.09
N ILE A 18 -11.17 -3.94 37.68
CA ILE A 18 -10.44 -3.32 36.57
C ILE A 18 -9.31 -2.43 37.12
N HIS A 19 -8.10 -2.70 36.63
CA HIS A 19 -6.85 -2.03 36.96
C HIS A 19 -6.37 -1.21 35.75
N THR A 20 -6.63 0.09 35.79
CA THR A 20 -6.19 1.10 34.81
C THR A 20 -4.70 1.38 34.96
N LEU A 21 -3.94 1.39 33.87
CA LEU A 21 -2.48 1.45 33.90
C LEU A 21 -1.91 2.86 34.12
N ASN A 22 -2.48 3.90 33.49
CA ASN A 22 -2.15 5.30 33.80
C ASN A 22 -3.27 6.25 33.32
N GLN A 23 -3.64 7.26 34.12
CA GLN A 23 -4.77 8.15 33.78
C GLN A 23 -4.50 9.08 32.58
N HIS A 24 -3.24 9.50 32.39
CA HIS A 24 -2.93 10.61 31.47
C HIS A 24 -3.10 10.31 29.97
N GLN A 25 -3.18 9.04 29.54
CA GLN A 25 -3.33 8.70 28.12
C GLN A 25 -4.78 8.49 27.67
N HIS A 26 -5.73 8.26 28.58
CA HIS A 26 -7.10 7.86 28.21
C HIS A 26 -8.10 9.02 28.05
N HIS A 27 -7.73 10.25 28.40
CA HIS A 27 -8.64 11.40 28.48
C HIS A 27 -9.36 11.79 27.17
N HIS A 28 -8.90 11.31 26.01
CA HIS A 28 -9.49 11.61 24.69
C HIS A 28 -10.25 10.44 24.04
N HIS A 29 -10.40 9.29 24.70
CA HIS A 29 -11.01 8.11 24.08
C HIS A 29 -12.45 7.86 24.53
N ASN A 30 -13.42 8.27 23.70
CA ASN A 30 -14.85 8.14 24.01
C ASN A 30 -15.28 6.70 24.32
N SER A 31 -14.80 5.71 23.56
CA SER A 31 -15.12 4.29 23.77
C SER A 31 -14.63 3.76 25.12
N PHE A 32 -13.47 4.26 25.59
CA PHE A 32 -12.94 3.93 26.91
C PHE A 32 -13.80 4.55 28.01
N ASN A 33 -14.16 5.82 27.88
CA ASN A 33 -15.06 6.50 28.83
C ASN A 33 -16.45 5.82 28.88
N ASN A 34 -17.01 5.43 27.72
CA ASN A 34 -18.29 4.73 27.63
C ASN A 34 -18.27 3.37 28.33
N LEU A 35 -17.20 2.58 28.15
CA LEU A 35 -17.01 1.30 28.82
C LEU A 35 -16.95 1.44 30.36
N PHE A 36 -16.25 2.47 30.85
CA PHE A 36 -16.17 2.74 32.29
C PHE A 36 -17.47 3.34 32.87
N MET A 37 -18.34 3.92 32.02
CA MET A 37 -19.68 4.33 32.40
C MET A 37 -20.70 3.19 32.44
N SER A 38 -20.60 2.18 31.56
CA SER A 38 -21.55 1.05 31.53
C SER A 38 -21.45 0.14 32.74
N LYS A 39 -20.22 -0.09 33.25
CA LYS A 39 -19.88 -1.10 34.29
C LYS A 39 -20.27 -2.54 33.94
N GLU A 40 -20.54 -2.80 32.66
CA GLU A 40 -20.84 -4.12 32.14
C GLU A 40 -19.95 -4.43 30.94
N ILE A 41 -19.33 -5.61 30.95
CA ILE A 41 -18.60 -6.19 29.82
C ILE A 41 -19.47 -7.28 29.23
N ARG A 42 -19.95 -7.08 28.00
CA ARG A 42 -20.87 -8.01 27.32
C ARG A 42 -20.16 -8.70 26.16
N ILE A 43 -19.71 -9.94 26.40
CA ILE A 43 -19.04 -10.78 25.41
C ILE A 43 -20.05 -11.16 24.32
N SER A 44 -19.75 -10.81 23.07
CA SER A 44 -20.55 -11.14 21.90
C SER A 44 -20.08 -12.45 21.24
N HIS A 45 -18.76 -12.65 21.12
CA HIS A 45 -18.16 -13.83 20.50
C HIS A 45 -16.70 -14.04 20.95
N PHE A 46 -16.04 -15.07 20.40
CA PHE A 46 -14.60 -15.27 20.50
C PHE A 46 -13.93 -14.96 19.16
N SER A 47 -12.67 -14.52 19.19
CA SER A 47 -11.85 -14.37 18.00
C SER A 47 -11.60 -15.71 17.28
N ILE A 48 -11.14 -15.65 16.03
CA ILE A 48 -10.47 -16.80 15.43
C ILE A 48 -9.19 -17.17 16.21
N SER A 49 -8.81 -18.45 16.13
CA SER A 49 -7.62 -19.03 16.76
C SER A 49 -6.47 -19.20 15.78
N SER A 50 -5.24 -19.33 16.29
CA SER A 50 -4.06 -19.71 15.50
C SER A 50 -3.18 -20.71 16.26
N GLU A 51 -2.46 -21.55 15.53
CA GLU A 51 -1.43 -22.46 16.08
C GLU A 51 -0.05 -21.79 16.17
N ARG A 52 0.14 -20.59 15.57
CA ARG A 52 1.43 -19.87 15.54
C ARG A 52 1.43 -18.54 16.29
N CYS A 53 0.36 -17.75 16.20
CA CYS A 53 0.33 -16.42 16.80
C CYS A 53 -0.57 -16.45 18.04
N SER A 54 -0.06 -16.06 19.21
CA SER A 54 -0.89 -15.82 20.39
C SER A 54 -1.68 -14.52 20.24
N PRO A 55 -2.89 -14.39 20.82
CA PRO A 55 -3.61 -13.14 20.79
C PRO A 55 -2.81 -11.95 21.33
N LEU A 56 -1.95 -12.19 22.33
CA LEU A 56 -1.03 -11.19 22.86
C LEU A 56 -0.05 -10.68 21.79
N SER A 57 0.55 -11.55 20.96
CA SER A 57 1.49 -11.10 19.92
C SER A 57 0.81 -10.36 18.76
N VAL A 58 -0.42 -10.75 18.41
CA VAL A 58 -1.26 -10.01 17.45
C VAL A 58 -1.58 -8.63 17.99
N LEU A 59 -2.21 -8.54 19.17
CA LEU A 59 -2.66 -7.27 19.77
C LEU A 59 -1.50 -6.34 20.14
N HIS A 60 -0.34 -6.87 20.51
CA HIS A 60 0.88 -6.09 20.71
C HIS A 60 1.43 -5.49 19.39
N THR A 61 1.18 -6.14 18.25
CA THR A 61 1.57 -5.61 16.93
C THR A 61 0.59 -4.56 16.40
N ILE A 62 -0.71 -4.73 16.67
CA ILE A 62 -1.78 -3.91 16.06
C ILE A 62 -2.47 -2.89 16.97
N SER A 63 -2.30 -2.96 18.30
CA SER A 63 -2.90 -1.98 19.20
C SER A 63 -2.22 -0.62 19.06
N PRO A 64 -2.95 0.48 18.78
CA PRO A 64 -2.38 1.82 18.70
C PRO A 64 -2.01 2.39 20.07
N LEU A 65 -2.61 1.87 21.15
CA LEU A 65 -2.44 2.35 22.54
C LEU A 65 -1.79 1.30 23.46
N GLY A 66 -1.33 0.16 22.93
CA GLY A 66 -0.83 -0.95 23.73
C GLY A 66 -1.92 -1.58 24.60
N LEU A 67 -1.56 -1.98 25.83
CA LEU A 67 -2.48 -2.56 26.81
C LEU A 67 -3.38 -1.47 27.42
N SER A 68 -4.69 -1.59 27.24
CA SER A 68 -5.65 -0.56 27.66
C SER A 68 -5.96 -0.62 29.16
N PHE A 69 -6.14 -1.83 29.71
CA PHE A 69 -6.25 -2.07 31.16
C PHE A 69 -6.03 -3.56 31.48
N LYS A 70 -5.86 -3.87 32.76
CA LYS A 70 -5.88 -5.24 33.30
C LYS A 70 -7.19 -5.50 34.03
N MET A 71 -7.63 -6.76 34.11
CA MET A 71 -8.76 -7.17 34.92
C MET A 71 -8.57 -8.53 35.58
N GLU A 72 -9.12 -8.69 36.78
CA GLU A 72 -9.12 -9.94 37.54
C GLU A 72 -10.49 -10.23 38.15
N SER A 73 -10.88 -11.51 38.26
CA SER A 73 -12.12 -11.92 38.91
C SER A 73 -12.10 -11.60 40.41
N THR A 74 -13.18 -11.03 40.96
CA THR A 74 -13.24 -10.68 42.40
C THR A 74 -13.29 -11.89 43.33
N THR A 75 -13.75 -13.03 42.82
CA THR A 75 -14.04 -14.23 43.62
C THR A 75 -13.01 -15.32 43.34
N MET A 76 -12.34 -15.79 44.39
CA MET A 76 -11.37 -16.88 44.30
C MET A 76 -12.09 -18.18 43.95
N THR A 77 -11.76 -18.76 42.80
CA THR A 77 -12.31 -20.05 42.36
C THR A 77 -11.45 -21.18 42.91
N THR A 78 -12.02 -22.07 43.72
CA THR A 78 -11.28 -23.23 44.27
C THR A 78 -11.14 -24.33 43.21
N MET A 79 -10.16 -25.23 43.38
CA MET A 79 -9.96 -26.37 42.46
C MET A 79 -11.18 -27.29 42.33
N SER A 80 -12.00 -27.40 43.38
CA SER A 80 -13.27 -28.11 43.36
C SER A 80 -14.39 -27.38 42.60
N GLN A 81 -14.22 -26.10 42.25
CA GLN A 81 -15.24 -25.23 41.63
C GLN A 81 -14.81 -24.68 40.26
N LEU A 82 -13.64 -25.08 39.75
CA LEU A 82 -13.09 -24.56 38.50
C LEU A 82 -13.98 -24.88 37.27
N GLY A 83 -14.75 -25.96 37.33
CA GLY A 83 -15.75 -26.31 36.31
C GLY A 83 -17.09 -25.57 36.45
N ASP A 84 -17.41 -25.05 37.65
CA ASP A 84 -18.70 -24.42 37.96
C ASP A 84 -18.68 -22.89 37.76
N SER A 85 -17.50 -22.28 37.82
CA SER A 85 -17.29 -20.83 37.64
C SER A 85 -17.31 -20.46 36.15
N PRO A 86 -18.35 -19.76 35.62
CA PRO A 86 -18.46 -19.54 34.18
C PRO A 86 -17.38 -18.59 33.64
N LEU A 87 -16.93 -17.63 34.45
CA LEU A 87 -15.80 -16.75 34.12
C LEU A 87 -14.46 -17.51 34.07
N ALA A 88 -14.25 -18.51 34.94
CA ALA A 88 -13.07 -19.38 34.88
C ALA A 88 -13.12 -20.32 33.67
N SER A 89 -14.32 -20.78 33.29
CA SER A 89 -14.54 -21.54 32.05
C SER A 89 -14.27 -20.70 30.79
N LEU A 90 -14.65 -19.42 30.78
CA LEU A 90 -14.29 -18.45 29.73
C LEU A 90 -12.77 -18.28 29.63
N HIS A 91 -12.10 -17.98 30.75
CA HIS A 91 -10.64 -17.79 30.85
C HIS A 91 -9.88 -19.04 30.37
N SER A 92 -10.24 -20.21 30.89
CA SER A 92 -9.64 -21.50 30.53
C SER A 92 -9.84 -21.84 29.05
N THR A 93 -10.97 -21.43 28.46
CA THR A 93 -11.27 -21.64 27.03
C THR A 93 -10.46 -20.71 26.14
N CYS A 94 -10.33 -19.43 26.50
CA CYS A 94 -9.45 -18.48 25.81
C CYS A 94 -7.98 -18.95 25.80
N LEU A 95 -7.46 -19.43 26.94
CA LEU A 95 -6.11 -20.00 27.02
C LEU A 95 -5.97 -21.27 26.17
N ARG A 96 -6.83 -22.27 26.38
CA ARG A 96 -6.75 -23.59 25.73
C ARG A 96 -6.87 -23.52 24.21
N GLU A 97 -7.69 -22.60 23.70
CA GLU A 97 -7.97 -22.49 22.27
C GLU A 97 -7.21 -21.34 21.59
N ASN A 98 -6.37 -20.63 22.34
CA ASN A 98 -5.55 -19.50 21.88
C ASN A 98 -6.42 -18.39 21.21
N LYS A 99 -7.44 -17.93 21.94
CA LYS A 99 -8.47 -16.96 21.51
C LYS A 99 -8.65 -15.83 22.52
N THR A 100 -9.29 -14.74 22.09
CA THR A 100 -9.84 -13.70 22.99
C THR A 100 -11.36 -13.81 23.09
N ALA A 101 -11.92 -13.39 24.22
CA ALA A 101 -13.34 -13.06 24.31
C ALA A 101 -13.53 -11.59 23.87
N ILE A 102 -14.49 -11.33 22.98
CA ILE A 102 -14.68 -10.01 22.35
C ILE A 102 -15.98 -9.35 22.83
N MET A 103 -15.89 -8.06 23.17
CA MET A 103 -17.04 -7.15 23.31
C MET A 103 -16.96 -6.07 22.22
N GLN A 104 -18.07 -5.80 21.53
CA GLN A 104 -18.14 -4.73 20.53
C GLN A 104 -18.39 -3.37 21.18
N LEU A 105 -17.72 -2.33 20.67
CA LEU A 105 -17.74 -0.94 21.14
C LEU A 105 -18.02 0.05 19.99
N GLY A 106 -18.96 -0.30 19.10
CA GLY A 106 -19.24 0.47 17.88
C GLY A 106 -18.27 0.05 16.76
N GLU A 107 -17.48 0.98 16.24
CA GLU A 107 -16.45 0.72 15.21
C GLU A 107 -15.17 0.06 15.78
N GLU A 108 -15.20 -0.35 17.05
CA GLU A 108 -14.08 -0.91 17.79
C GLU A 108 -14.47 -2.19 18.53
N GLU A 109 -13.46 -3.00 18.88
CA GLU A 109 -13.60 -4.25 19.61
C GLU A 109 -12.65 -4.28 20.81
N LEU A 110 -13.22 -4.63 21.97
CA LEU A 110 -12.50 -4.89 23.21
C LEU A 110 -12.17 -6.37 23.29
N HIS A 111 -10.89 -6.70 23.19
CA HIS A 111 -10.36 -8.06 23.31
C HIS A 111 -9.89 -8.34 24.73
N LEU A 112 -10.50 -9.33 25.38
CA LEU A 112 -10.01 -9.90 26.64
C LEU A 112 -9.05 -11.05 26.31
N VAL A 113 -7.76 -10.80 26.45
CA VAL A 113 -6.70 -11.83 26.37
C VAL A 113 -6.59 -12.50 27.73
N ALA A 114 -6.90 -13.79 27.82
CA ALA A 114 -6.68 -14.54 29.05
C ALA A 114 -5.18 -14.73 29.32
N MET A 115 -4.76 -14.44 30.55
CA MET A 115 -3.36 -14.46 30.97
C MET A 115 -3.11 -15.49 32.09
N SER A 116 -1.93 -16.10 32.08
CA SER A 116 -1.40 -16.88 33.20
C SER A 116 -0.93 -15.94 34.32
N SER A 117 -0.98 -16.38 35.58
CA SER A 117 -0.40 -15.68 36.74
C SER A 117 0.72 -16.51 37.36
N ARG A 118 1.79 -15.88 37.86
CA ARG A 118 2.85 -16.58 38.61
C ARG A 118 2.51 -16.81 40.08
N LYS A 119 1.67 -15.96 40.68
CA LYS A 119 1.30 -16.03 42.10
C LYS A 119 0.11 -16.93 42.38
N ASN A 120 -0.90 -16.87 41.51
CA ASN A 120 -2.24 -17.43 41.70
C ASN A 120 -2.76 -18.10 40.42
N SER A 121 -1.90 -18.83 39.70
CA SER A 121 -2.09 -19.41 38.35
C SER A 121 -3.41 -20.15 38.07
N GLN A 122 -4.13 -20.53 39.12
CA GLN A 122 -5.30 -21.41 39.11
C GLN A 122 -6.48 -20.88 39.95
N LEU A 123 -6.33 -19.75 40.67
CA LEU A 123 -7.30 -19.30 41.69
C LEU A 123 -8.18 -18.13 41.25
N TYR A 124 -7.77 -17.38 40.24
CA TYR A 124 -8.51 -16.22 39.70
C TYR A 124 -8.42 -16.19 38.19
N SER A 125 -9.45 -15.64 37.53
CA SER A 125 -9.46 -15.41 36.08
C SER A 125 -8.81 -14.06 35.79
N TYR A 126 -7.67 -14.09 35.10
CA TYR A 126 -6.82 -12.93 34.81
C TYR A 126 -6.86 -12.59 33.34
N PHE A 127 -7.14 -11.33 32.97
CA PHE A 127 -7.14 -10.89 31.58
C PHE A 127 -6.40 -9.56 31.37
N TRP A 128 -5.80 -9.44 30.19
CA TRP A 128 -5.23 -8.21 29.64
C TRP A 128 -6.15 -7.71 28.53
N CYS A 129 -6.53 -6.43 28.57
CA CYS A 129 -7.58 -5.88 27.72
C CYS A 129 -7.01 -4.87 26.71
N PHE A 130 -7.35 -5.08 25.44
CA PHE A 130 -6.91 -4.26 24.32
C PHE A 130 -8.13 -3.75 23.55
N ILE A 131 -8.07 -2.51 23.05
CA ILE A 131 -9.07 -1.93 22.15
C ILE A 131 -8.42 -1.77 20.77
N VAL A 132 -9.09 -2.26 19.72
CA VAL A 132 -8.68 -2.14 18.32
C VAL A 132 -9.89 -1.83 17.44
N GLY A 133 -9.66 -1.36 16.20
CA GLY A 133 -10.75 -1.21 15.22
C GLY A 133 -11.41 -2.55 14.90
N MET A 134 -12.74 -2.54 14.71
CA MET A 134 -13.54 -3.73 14.46
C MET A 134 -13.00 -4.54 13.27
N GLY A 135 -12.77 -5.84 13.44
CA GLY A 135 -12.22 -6.75 12.43
C GLY A 135 -10.70 -6.64 12.19
N LEU A 136 -9.98 -5.74 12.86
CA LEU A 136 -8.53 -5.57 12.68
C LEU A 136 -7.74 -6.78 13.16
N TYR A 137 -8.16 -7.39 14.27
CA TYR A 137 -7.52 -8.59 14.84
C TYR A 137 -7.55 -9.76 13.84
N ASP A 138 -8.73 -10.14 13.34
CA ASP A 138 -8.91 -11.26 12.42
C ASP A 138 -8.14 -11.02 11.11
N SER A 139 -8.25 -9.81 10.53
CA SER A 139 -7.55 -9.43 9.30
C SER A 139 -6.03 -9.53 9.45
N CYS A 140 -5.48 -8.95 10.52
CA CYS A 140 -4.04 -8.97 10.76
C CYS A 140 -3.54 -10.36 11.17
N LEU A 141 -4.33 -11.15 11.90
CA LEU A 141 -3.97 -12.53 12.24
C LEU A 141 -3.88 -13.42 10.99
N ILE A 142 -4.81 -13.29 10.03
CA ILE A 142 -4.72 -13.98 8.74
C ILE A 142 -3.42 -13.60 8.00
N MET A 143 -3.11 -12.29 7.93
CA MET A 143 -1.89 -11.79 7.31
C MET A 143 -0.61 -12.30 8.01
N LEU A 144 -0.54 -12.21 9.34
CA LEU A 144 0.57 -12.72 10.16
C LEU A 144 0.76 -14.22 9.93
N ASN A 145 -0.30 -15.04 10.02
CA ASN A 145 -0.27 -16.48 9.81
C ASN A 145 0.32 -16.84 8.43
N LEU A 146 -0.10 -16.16 7.36
CA LEU A 146 0.37 -16.36 5.98
C LEU A 146 1.81 -15.85 5.74
N ARG A 147 2.39 -15.09 6.66
CA ARG A 147 3.61 -14.27 6.49
C ARG A 147 3.47 -13.28 5.31
N CYS A 148 2.33 -12.59 5.30
CA CYS A 148 1.91 -11.64 4.28
C CYS A 148 1.79 -10.22 4.88
N LEU A 149 2.32 -9.20 4.18
CA LEU A 149 2.23 -7.78 4.59
C LEU A 149 1.37 -6.97 3.61
N GLY A 150 0.98 -5.74 3.94
CA GLY A 150 0.39 -4.83 2.98
C GLY A 150 1.46 -4.26 2.04
N ILE A 151 1.15 -4.10 0.75
CA ILE A 151 1.91 -3.21 -0.15
C ILE A 151 0.95 -2.27 -0.88
N VAL A 152 1.24 -0.98 -0.83
CA VAL A 152 0.45 0.07 -1.46
C VAL A 152 1.28 0.73 -2.55
N PHE A 153 0.74 0.77 -3.76
CA PHE A 153 1.36 1.44 -4.90
C PHE A 153 0.68 2.78 -5.20
N ASP A 154 1.46 3.78 -5.55
CA ASP A 154 0.99 4.82 -6.47
C ASP A 154 1.10 4.36 -7.95
N LEU A 155 0.49 5.10 -8.88
CA LEU A 155 0.45 4.77 -10.30
C LEU A 155 1.32 5.73 -11.14
N ASP A 156 0.98 7.01 -11.17
CA ASP A 156 1.55 7.98 -12.12
C ASP A 156 2.93 8.46 -11.67
N GLU A 157 3.91 8.40 -12.56
CA GLU A 157 5.32 8.66 -12.27
C GLU A 157 5.94 7.65 -11.25
N THR A 158 5.15 6.77 -10.63
CA THR A 158 5.62 5.64 -9.81
C THR A 158 5.78 4.35 -10.63
N LEU A 159 4.70 3.90 -11.29
CA LEU A 159 4.62 2.65 -12.08
C LEU A 159 4.32 2.86 -13.57
N VAL A 160 3.64 3.96 -13.94
CA VAL A 160 3.21 4.26 -15.31
C VAL A 160 3.37 5.74 -15.63
N VAL A 161 3.38 6.07 -16.93
CA VAL A 161 3.10 7.42 -17.43
C VAL A 161 2.14 7.31 -18.61
N ALA A 162 0.90 7.79 -18.45
CA ALA A 162 -0.04 7.93 -19.55
C ALA A 162 -0.01 9.34 -20.16
N ASN A 163 -0.34 9.43 -21.45
CA ASN A 163 -0.65 10.69 -22.13
C ASN A 163 -1.87 10.55 -23.05
N THR A 164 -2.69 11.60 -23.09
CA THR A 164 -3.71 11.83 -24.12
C THR A 164 -3.13 12.70 -25.23
N MET A 165 -3.86 12.86 -26.35
CA MET A 165 -3.46 13.81 -27.42
C MET A 165 -3.24 15.22 -26.88
N ARG A 166 -4.13 15.73 -26.01
CA ARG A 166 -3.98 17.03 -25.36
C ARG A 166 -2.78 17.08 -24.43
N SER A 167 -2.51 16.03 -23.64
CA SER A 167 -1.38 16.09 -22.70
C SER A 167 -0.01 16.00 -23.40
N PHE A 168 0.06 15.36 -24.58
CA PHE A 168 1.21 15.50 -25.48
C PHE A 168 1.35 16.93 -26.01
N GLU A 169 0.25 17.57 -26.45
CA GLU A 169 0.24 18.95 -26.96
C GLU A 169 0.70 19.95 -25.90
N ASP A 170 0.11 19.92 -24.70
CA ASP A 170 0.53 20.75 -23.55
C ASP A 170 2.04 20.65 -23.29
N ARG A 171 2.59 19.43 -23.34
CA ARG A 171 4.01 19.14 -23.04
C ARG A 171 4.93 19.61 -24.16
N ILE A 172 4.56 19.40 -25.42
CA ILE A 172 5.30 19.89 -26.59
C ILE A 172 5.32 21.43 -26.59
N ASP A 173 4.18 22.09 -26.38
CA ASP A 173 4.09 23.56 -26.37
C ASP A 173 4.78 24.19 -25.15
N ALA A 174 4.85 23.48 -24.02
CA ALA A 174 5.66 23.89 -22.87
C ALA A 174 7.17 23.77 -23.16
N LEU A 175 7.61 22.69 -23.81
CA LEU A 175 9.01 22.51 -24.22
C LEU A 175 9.43 23.52 -25.29
N GLN A 176 8.60 23.77 -26.31
CA GLN A 176 8.90 24.72 -27.38
C GLN A 176 9.14 26.14 -26.83
N ARG A 177 8.32 26.57 -25.86
CA ARG A 177 8.51 27.85 -25.17
C ARG A 177 9.81 27.89 -24.37
N LYS A 178 10.13 26.83 -23.61
CA LYS A 178 11.40 26.74 -22.85
C LYS A 178 12.63 26.73 -23.77
N ILE A 179 12.62 25.95 -24.86
CA ILE A 179 13.68 25.90 -25.88
C ILE A 179 13.91 27.29 -26.48
N SER A 180 12.84 28.07 -26.70
CA SER A 180 12.91 29.44 -27.21
C SER A 180 13.53 30.45 -26.24
N THR A 181 13.81 30.05 -24.99
CA THR A 181 14.38 30.90 -23.93
C THR A 181 15.67 30.34 -23.31
N GLU A 182 16.06 29.11 -23.63
CA GLU A 182 17.29 28.49 -23.14
C GLU A 182 18.48 28.92 -24.01
N MET A 183 19.60 29.24 -23.36
CA MET A 183 20.81 29.78 -23.98
C MET A 183 21.96 28.76 -24.01
N ASP A 184 21.86 27.68 -23.23
CA ASP A 184 22.82 26.58 -23.21
C ASP A 184 22.55 25.57 -24.35
N PRO A 185 23.45 25.43 -25.33
CA PRO A 185 23.22 24.55 -26.49
C PRO A 185 23.03 23.07 -26.12
N GLN A 186 23.68 22.58 -25.06
CA GLN A 186 23.57 21.17 -24.66
C GLN A 186 22.21 20.88 -24.05
N ARG A 187 21.63 21.83 -23.31
CA ARG A 187 20.27 21.73 -22.80
C ARG A 187 19.25 21.83 -23.93
N VAL A 188 19.43 22.74 -24.88
CA VAL A 188 18.59 22.84 -26.08
C VAL A 188 18.58 21.51 -26.85
N GLU A 189 19.73 20.87 -27.05
CA GLU A 189 19.81 19.54 -27.69
C GLU A 189 19.05 18.46 -26.89
N GLY A 190 19.25 18.40 -25.57
CA GLY A 190 18.53 17.47 -24.70
C GLY A 190 17.00 17.66 -24.73
N MET A 191 16.54 18.92 -24.75
CA MET A 191 15.12 19.27 -24.84
C MET A 191 14.51 19.01 -26.22
N LEU A 192 15.26 19.19 -27.31
CA LEU A 192 14.86 18.79 -28.65
C LEU A 192 14.72 17.26 -28.75
N ALA A 193 15.62 16.51 -28.12
CA ALA A 193 15.53 15.05 -28.04
C ALA A 193 14.31 14.57 -27.21
N GLU A 194 13.97 15.27 -26.11
CA GLU A 194 12.73 15.03 -25.36
C GLU A 194 11.49 15.34 -26.21
N MET A 195 11.46 16.50 -26.87
CA MET A 195 10.36 16.89 -27.76
C MET A 195 10.15 15.89 -28.90
N LYS A 196 11.23 15.34 -29.47
CA LYS A 196 11.15 14.29 -30.49
C LYS A 196 10.44 13.06 -29.93
N ARG A 197 10.82 12.58 -28.73
CA ARG A 197 10.17 11.43 -28.07
C ARG A 197 8.67 11.66 -27.84
N TYR A 198 8.27 12.87 -27.47
CA TYR A 198 6.84 13.22 -27.38
C TYR A 198 6.14 13.25 -28.76
N HIS A 199 6.80 13.73 -29.82
CA HIS A 199 6.24 13.72 -31.18
C HIS A 199 6.08 12.30 -31.75
N ASP A 200 7.07 11.43 -31.54
CA ASP A 200 7.06 10.04 -31.97
C ASP A 200 5.87 9.30 -31.33
N ASP A 201 5.73 9.37 -29.99
CA ASP A 201 4.64 8.72 -29.26
C ASP A 201 3.26 9.37 -29.55
N LYS A 202 3.19 10.70 -29.73
CA LYS A 202 1.95 11.37 -30.16
C LYS A 202 1.48 10.87 -31.53
N SER A 203 2.40 10.59 -32.46
CA SER A 203 2.08 10.02 -33.77
C SER A 203 1.46 8.61 -33.65
N ILE A 204 2.01 7.78 -32.75
CA ILE A 204 1.48 6.45 -32.45
C ILE A 204 0.06 6.54 -31.85
N LEU A 205 -0.16 7.43 -30.87
CA LEU A 205 -1.50 7.64 -30.28
C LEU A 205 -2.51 8.16 -31.31
N LYS A 206 -2.09 9.08 -32.19
CA LYS A 206 -2.94 9.62 -33.26
C LYS A 206 -3.42 8.52 -34.20
N GLN A 207 -2.52 7.66 -34.69
CA GLN A 207 -2.87 6.54 -35.56
C GLN A 207 -3.94 5.64 -34.92
N TYR A 208 -3.79 5.31 -33.64
CA TYR A 208 -4.74 4.50 -32.87
C TYR A 208 -6.12 5.16 -32.71
N LEU A 209 -6.15 6.46 -32.38
CA LEU A 209 -7.39 7.23 -32.22
C LEU A 209 -8.17 7.33 -33.54
N GLU A 210 -7.47 7.53 -34.66
CA GLU A 210 -8.07 7.67 -35.98
C GLU A 210 -8.49 6.32 -36.59
N ASN A 211 -7.68 5.25 -36.44
CA ASN A 211 -7.80 4.06 -37.29
C ASN A 211 -8.05 2.74 -36.54
N ASP A 212 -8.08 2.71 -35.19
CA ASP A 212 -8.09 1.47 -34.39
C ASP A 212 -6.92 0.50 -34.75
N GLN A 213 -5.82 1.05 -35.26
CA GLN A 213 -4.58 0.34 -35.60
C GLN A 213 -3.39 1.31 -35.59
N ILE A 214 -2.18 0.79 -35.50
CA ILE A 214 -0.92 1.54 -35.67
C ILE A 214 0.03 0.79 -36.61
N VAL A 215 0.95 1.51 -37.24
CA VAL A 215 2.12 0.94 -37.92
C VAL A 215 3.36 1.34 -37.14
N ASP A 216 4.13 0.36 -36.71
CA ASP A 216 5.33 0.52 -35.88
C ASP A 216 6.42 -0.45 -36.39
N ASP A 217 7.62 0.07 -36.67
CA ASP A 217 8.73 -0.63 -37.36
C ASP A 217 8.31 -1.42 -38.62
N GLY A 218 7.33 -0.90 -39.36
CA GLY A 218 6.76 -1.51 -40.57
C GLY A 218 5.69 -2.59 -40.31
N MET A 219 5.48 -2.99 -39.06
CA MET A 219 4.47 -3.96 -38.65
C MET A 219 3.15 -3.26 -38.30
N ALA A 220 2.03 -3.77 -38.81
CA ALA A 220 0.70 -3.23 -38.55
C ALA A 220 0.05 -3.94 -37.35
N TYR A 221 -0.06 -3.25 -36.22
CA TYR A 221 -0.74 -3.74 -35.03
C TYR A 221 -2.19 -3.27 -35.03
N LYS A 222 -3.13 -4.21 -34.94
CA LYS A 222 -4.57 -3.93 -34.86
C LYS A 222 -5.08 -4.09 -33.44
N ILE A 223 -6.18 -3.40 -33.15
CA ILE A 223 -6.88 -3.44 -31.87
C ILE A 223 -7.27 -4.86 -31.47
N GLN A 224 -7.10 -5.16 -30.19
CA GLN A 224 -7.55 -6.37 -29.53
C GLN A 224 -8.66 -5.99 -28.54
N SER A 225 -9.70 -6.80 -28.47
CA SER A 225 -10.84 -6.60 -27.58
C SER A 225 -10.67 -7.45 -26.33
N GLU A 226 -10.33 -6.82 -25.21
CA GLU A 226 -10.19 -7.49 -23.91
C GLU A 226 -11.51 -7.40 -23.14
N ILE A 227 -12.08 -8.53 -22.71
CA ILE A 227 -13.34 -8.54 -21.94
C ILE A 227 -13.02 -8.38 -20.46
N VAL A 228 -13.42 -7.25 -19.88
CA VAL A 228 -13.30 -6.97 -18.44
C VAL A 228 -14.53 -7.53 -17.73
N PRO A 229 -14.37 -8.41 -16.73
CA PRO A 229 -15.48 -8.86 -15.88
C PRO A 229 -16.15 -7.69 -15.15
N ALA A 230 -17.43 -7.86 -14.78
CA ALA A 230 -18.10 -6.90 -13.90
C ALA A 230 -17.38 -6.80 -12.54
N LEU A 231 -17.36 -5.59 -11.96
CA LEU A 231 -16.77 -5.33 -10.64
C LEU A 231 -17.84 -5.27 -9.54
N SER A 232 -19.03 -4.77 -9.88
CA SER A 232 -20.25 -4.79 -9.07
C SER A 232 -21.47 -4.55 -9.97
N ASP A 233 -22.70 -4.57 -9.42
CA ASP A 233 -23.93 -4.35 -10.20
C ASP A 233 -23.95 -3.00 -10.94
N ASN A 234 -23.27 -1.98 -10.37
CA ASN A 234 -23.11 -0.66 -10.98
C ASN A 234 -21.92 -0.56 -11.96
N HIS A 235 -21.11 -1.61 -12.07
CA HIS A 235 -19.92 -1.68 -12.94
C HIS A 235 -20.01 -2.96 -13.80
N PRO A 236 -20.84 -2.97 -14.85
CA PRO A 236 -21.06 -4.13 -15.70
C PRO A 236 -19.78 -4.56 -16.45
N SER A 237 -19.81 -5.72 -17.09
CA SER A 237 -18.72 -6.19 -17.94
C SER A 237 -18.49 -5.24 -19.13
N ILE A 238 -17.24 -4.88 -19.37
CA ILE A 238 -16.85 -3.87 -20.37
C ILE A 238 -15.87 -4.50 -21.37
N VAL A 239 -16.08 -4.27 -22.67
CA VAL A 239 -15.07 -4.62 -23.69
C VAL A 239 -14.09 -3.45 -23.84
N ARG A 240 -12.81 -3.68 -23.54
CA ARG A 240 -11.75 -2.67 -23.67
C ARG A 240 -11.04 -2.78 -25.01
N PRO A 241 -11.00 -1.71 -25.81
CA PRO A 241 -10.16 -1.61 -27.00
C PRO A 241 -8.70 -1.34 -26.58
N LEU A 242 -7.75 -2.13 -27.07
CA LEU A 242 -6.33 -1.93 -26.74
C LEU A 242 -5.33 -2.54 -27.74
N ILE A 243 -4.11 -2.00 -27.73
CA ILE A 243 -2.93 -2.53 -28.43
C ILE A 243 -1.77 -2.53 -27.43
N ARG A 244 -1.08 -3.66 -27.28
CA ARG A 244 0.12 -3.78 -26.43
C ARG A 244 1.37 -3.92 -27.31
N LEU A 245 2.42 -3.15 -27.00
CA LEU A 245 3.74 -3.20 -27.63
C LEU A 245 4.78 -3.57 -26.55
N PRO A 246 5.01 -4.87 -26.28
CA PRO A 246 5.85 -5.32 -25.16
C PRO A 246 7.28 -4.78 -25.23
N GLU A 247 7.93 -4.86 -26.40
CA GLU A 247 9.32 -4.42 -26.62
C GLU A 247 9.56 -2.94 -26.29
N LYS A 248 8.52 -2.10 -26.37
CA LYS A 248 8.58 -0.65 -26.09
C LYS A 248 7.98 -0.29 -24.73
N ASN A 249 7.47 -1.27 -23.98
CA ASN A 249 6.67 -1.11 -22.76
C ASN A 249 5.48 -0.14 -22.93
N ILE A 250 4.88 -0.11 -24.13
CA ILE A 250 3.74 0.77 -24.46
C ILE A 250 2.44 -0.03 -24.50
N ILE A 251 1.37 0.56 -23.99
CA ILE A 251 -0.01 0.11 -24.21
C ILE A 251 -0.86 1.29 -24.66
N LEU A 252 -1.63 1.10 -25.72
CA LEU A 252 -2.69 2.00 -26.15
C LEU A 252 -4.02 1.47 -25.64
N THR A 253 -4.84 2.34 -25.04
CA THR A 253 -6.21 1.99 -24.63
C THR A 253 -7.11 3.23 -24.57
N ARG A 254 -8.32 3.12 -24.01
CA ARG A 254 -9.29 4.21 -23.82
C ARG A 254 -9.82 4.20 -22.39
N ILE A 255 -9.85 5.35 -21.72
CA ILE A 255 -10.39 5.47 -20.36
C ILE A 255 -11.91 5.25 -20.36
N ASN A 256 -12.62 5.74 -21.39
CA ASN A 256 -13.97 5.32 -21.73
C ASN A 256 -13.94 4.61 -23.11
N PRO A 257 -14.21 3.29 -23.19
CA PRO A 257 -14.05 2.52 -24.43
C PRO A 257 -14.96 2.99 -25.58
N ALA A 258 -16.08 3.65 -25.28
CA ALA A 258 -17.00 4.20 -26.27
C ALA A 258 -16.56 5.56 -26.85
N ILE A 259 -15.64 6.27 -26.17
CA ILE A 259 -15.24 7.64 -26.55
C ILE A 259 -13.78 7.64 -27.01
N ARG A 260 -13.58 7.74 -28.34
CA ARG A 260 -12.25 7.74 -28.97
C ARG A 260 -11.32 8.83 -28.45
N ASP A 261 -11.84 9.99 -28.07
CA ASP A 261 -11.04 11.10 -27.53
C ASP A 261 -10.45 10.82 -26.13
N THR A 262 -10.93 9.79 -25.43
CA THR A 262 -10.32 9.29 -24.19
C THR A 262 -9.19 8.27 -24.44
N SER A 263 -8.70 8.17 -25.68
CA SER A 263 -7.55 7.32 -26.01
C SER A 263 -6.28 7.83 -25.30
N VAL A 264 -5.56 6.90 -24.69
CA VAL A 264 -4.30 7.13 -23.98
C VAL A 264 -3.20 6.22 -24.49
N LEU A 265 -1.98 6.76 -24.56
CA LEU A 265 -0.74 5.99 -24.67
C LEU A 265 -0.12 5.91 -23.28
N VAL A 266 0.00 4.69 -22.77
CA VAL A 266 0.53 4.37 -21.45
C VAL A 266 1.90 3.73 -21.62
N ARG A 267 2.94 4.32 -21.04
CA ARG A 267 4.23 3.64 -20.83
C ARG A 267 4.19 2.95 -19.46
N LEU A 268 4.49 1.66 -19.43
CA LEU A 268 4.76 0.93 -18.19
C LEU A 268 6.23 1.12 -17.79
N ARG A 269 6.51 1.17 -16.48
CA ARG A 269 7.88 1.22 -15.98
C ARG A 269 8.57 -0.16 -16.15
N PRO A 270 9.83 -0.20 -16.62
CA PRO A 270 10.56 -1.46 -16.78
C PRO A 270 10.65 -2.29 -15.49
N ALA A 271 10.75 -3.61 -15.65
CA ALA A 271 10.74 -4.61 -14.57
C ALA A 271 9.47 -4.65 -13.69
N TRP A 272 8.33 -4.11 -14.17
CA TRP A 272 7.04 -4.33 -13.51
C TRP A 272 6.69 -5.82 -13.35
N GLU A 273 6.88 -6.62 -14.41
CA GLU A 273 6.58 -8.06 -14.32
C GLU A 273 7.51 -8.81 -13.35
N ASP A 274 8.78 -8.39 -13.16
CA ASP A 274 9.65 -8.97 -12.12
C ASP A 274 9.11 -8.73 -10.70
N LEU A 275 8.58 -7.52 -10.46
CA LEU A 275 7.95 -7.17 -9.20
C LEU A 275 6.61 -7.91 -9.02
N ARG A 276 5.74 -7.90 -10.02
CA ARG A 276 4.44 -8.60 -10.04
C ARG A 276 4.59 -10.12 -9.86
N ASN A 277 5.58 -10.72 -10.52
CA ASN A 277 5.94 -12.13 -10.31
C ASN A 277 6.44 -12.35 -8.87
N TYR A 278 7.27 -11.47 -8.31
CA TYR A 278 7.68 -11.60 -6.91
C TYR A 278 6.48 -11.56 -5.93
N LEU A 279 5.49 -10.68 -6.13
CA LEU A 279 4.32 -10.58 -5.26
C LEU A 279 3.48 -11.89 -5.23
N THR A 280 3.43 -12.60 -6.37
CA THR A 280 2.58 -13.79 -6.61
C THR A 280 3.30 -15.15 -6.54
N ALA A 281 4.63 -15.20 -6.69
CA ALA A 281 5.36 -16.43 -7.02
C ALA A 281 5.27 -17.55 -5.97
N ARG A 282 5.20 -18.79 -6.46
CA ARG A 282 5.11 -20.06 -5.69
C ARG A 282 3.76 -20.30 -4.99
N GLY A 283 2.67 -19.71 -5.48
CA GLY A 283 1.32 -19.95 -4.95
C GLY A 283 1.12 -19.49 -3.50
N ARG A 284 1.97 -18.58 -3.02
CA ARG A 284 1.91 -17.97 -1.69
C ARG A 284 2.00 -16.47 -1.87
N LYS A 285 0.92 -15.77 -1.53
CA LYS A 285 0.82 -14.32 -1.60
C LYS A 285 1.79 -13.71 -0.58
N ARG A 286 2.82 -12.99 -1.06
CA ARG A 286 3.81 -12.34 -0.16
C ARG A 286 3.29 -11.04 0.41
N PHE A 287 2.43 -10.37 -0.35
CA PHE A 287 1.83 -9.11 0.02
C PHE A 287 0.36 -9.03 -0.42
N GLU A 288 -0.46 -8.46 0.45
CA GLU A 288 -1.78 -7.93 0.12
C GLU A 288 -1.60 -6.61 -0.62
N VAL A 289 -2.02 -6.56 -1.89
CA VAL A 289 -1.76 -5.42 -2.77
C VAL A 289 -2.92 -4.42 -2.72
N TYR A 290 -2.57 -3.14 -2.75
CA TYR A 290 -3.46 -1.98 -2.73
C TYR A 290 -2.91 -0.87 -3.65
N VAL A 291 -3.76 0.10 -4.01
CA VAL A 291 -3.36 1.29 -4.77
C VAL A 291 -3.85 2.54 -4.04
N CYS A 292 -3.00 3.56 -3.94
CA CYS A 292 -3.33 4.86 -3.37
C CYS A 292 -2.76 5.98 -4.26
N THR A 293 -3.61 6.57 -5.10
CA THR A 293 -3.21 7.56 -6.10
C THR A 293 -4.01 8.86 -5.96
N MET A 294 -3.51 9.95 -6.55
CA MET A 294 -4.24 11.22 -6.67
C MET A 294 -5.01 11.36 -7.99
N ALA A 295 -4.97 10.32 -8.85
CA ALA A 295 -5.70 10.28 -10.10
C ALA A 295 -7.18 9.89 -9.94
N GLU A 296 -7.98 10.19 -10.96
CA GLU A 296 -9.42 9.91 -11.00
C GLU A 296 -9.74 8.40 -11.05
N LYS A 297 -10.92 8.01 -10.59
CA LYS A 297 -11.27 6.59 -10.36
C LYS A 297 -11.22 5.75 -11.64
N ASP A 298 -11.85 6.19 -12.72
CA ASP A 298 -11.89 5.44 -13.99
C ASP A 298 -10.50 5.27 -14.61
N TYR A 299 -9.64 6.29 -14.47
CA TYR A 299 -8.24 6.24 -14.87
C TYR A 299 -7.46 5.22 -14.01
N ALA A 300 -7.57 5.30 -12.68
CA ALA A 300 -6.86 4.40 -11.77
C ALA A 300 -7.29 2.93 -11.94
N LEU A 301 -8.58 2.68 -12.16
CA LEU A 301 -9.12 1.35 -12.48
C LEU A 301 -8.52 0.80 -13.79
N GLU A 302 -8.45 1.62 -14.84
CA GLU A 302 -7.92 1.22 -16.13
C GLU A 302 -6.40 1.01 -16.11
N MET A 303 -5.64 1.92 -15.50
CA MET A 303 -4.19 1.76 -15.35
C MET A 303 -3.84 0.51 -14.54
N TRP A 304 -4.56 0.22 -13.45
CA TRP A 304 -4.34 -1.00 -12.68
C TRP A 304 -4.69 -2.26 -13.47
N ARG A 305 -5.76 -2.23 -14.28
CA ARG A 305 -6.10 -3.35 -15.18
C ARG A 305 -5.02 -3.61 -16.22
N LEU A 306 -4.32 -2.58 -16.71
CA LEU A 306 -3.19 -2.77 -17.62
C LEU A 306 -1.99 -3.46 -16.93
N LEU A 307 -1.75 -3.13 -15.66
CA LEU A 307 -0.68 -3.67 -14.80
C LEU A 307 -0.98 -5.10 -14.30
N ASP A 308 -2.24 -5.44 -14.01
CA ASP A 308 -2.64 -6.79 -13.59
C ASP A 308 -3.86 -7.32 -14.38
N PRO A 309 -3.69 -7.61 -15.68
CA PRO A 309 -4.78 -8.09 -16.55
C PRO A 309 -5.32 -9.48 -16.17
N GLY A 310 -4.62 -10.21 -15.30
CA GLY A 310 -5.05 -11.51 -14.78
C GLY A 310 -5.84 -11.45 -13.46
N LEU A 311 -5.96 -10.28 -12.82
CA LEU A 311 -6.54 -10.12 -11.47
C LEU A 311 -5.84 -11.01 -10.41
N ASN A 312 -4.53 -11.20 -10.55
CA ASN A 312 -3.69 -12.07 -9.72
C ASN A 312 -3.18 -11.37 -8.42
N LEU A 313 -3.13 -10.04 -8.42
CA LEU A 313 -2.74 -9.20 -7.28
C LEU A 313 -3.97 -8.76 -6.47
N ILE A 314 -5.01 -8.32 -7.17
CA ILE A 314 -6.28 -7.82 -6.61
C ILE A 314 -7.45 -8.46 -7.39
N SER A 315 -8.35 -9.15 -6.68
CA SER A 315 -9.52 -9.78 -7.30
C SER A 315 -10.60 -8.75 -7.69
N SER A 316 -11.43 -9.02 -8.70
CA SER A 316 -12.44 -8.05 -9.19
C SER A 316 -13.37 -7.54 -8.09
N LYS A 317 -13.75 -8.42 -7.13
CA LYS A 317 -14.62 -8.11 -5.98
C LYS A 317 -14.00 -7.11 -5.00
N GLU A 318 -12.68 -7.03 -4.94
CA GLU A 318 -11.94 -6.18 -4.01
C GLU A 318 -11.43 -4.90 -4.69
N LEU A 319 -11.41 -4.88 -6.03
CA LEU A 319 -10.74 -3.88 -6.85
C LEU A 319 -11.30 -2.46 -6.65
N LEU A 320 -12.61 -2.35 -6.40
CA LEU A 320 -13.24 -1.06 -6.06
C LEU A 320 -12.82 -0.52 -4.69
N ASN A 321 -12.57 -1.40 -3.71
CA ASN A 321 -12.23 -1.03 -2.33
C ASN A 321 -10.72 -0.80 -2.15
N ARG A 322 -9.88 -1.60 -2.83
CA ARG A 322 -8.41 -1.56 -2.69
C ARG A 322 -7.72 -0.51 -3.54
N ILE A 323 -8.41 0.10 -4.49
CA ILE A 323 -7.90 1.21 -5.32
C ILE A 323 -8.50 2.52 -4.80
N VAL A 324 -7.74 3.24 -3.99
CA VAL A 324 -8.15 4.49 -3.34
C VAL A 324 -7.65 5.70 -4.14
N CYS A 325 -8.57 6.59 -4.48
CA CYS A 325 -8.31 7.85 -5.16
C CYS A 325 -8.43 9.00 -4.15
N VAL A 326 -7.35 9.73 -3.94
CA VAL A 326 -7.24 10.83 -2.98
C VAL A 326 -7.57 12.15 -3.66
N LYS A 327 -8.45 12.95 -3.04
CA LYS A 327 -8.89 14.25 -3.58
C LYS A 327 -7.73 15.24 -3.65
N ALA A 328 -7.76 16.13 -4.65
CA ALA A 328 -6.83 17.25 -4.74
C ALA A 328 -6.82 18.08 -3.45
N GLY A 329 -5.63 18.52 -3.02
CA GLY A 329 -5.43 19.23 -1.76
C GLY A 329 -5.41 18.34 -0.50
N SER A 330 -5.73 17.05 -0.60
CA SER A 330 -5.62 16.08 0.50
C SER A 330 -4.32 15.26 0.38
N ARG A 331 -3.79 14.79 1.51
CA ARG A 331 -2.69 13.81 1.55
C ARG A 331 -3.20 12.36 1.49
N LYS A 332 -2.32 11.46 1.08
CA LYS A 332 -2.47 10.01 1.18
C LYS A 332 -2.26 9.57 2.64
N SER A 333 -3.02 8.59 3.12
CA SER A 333 -2.78 7.97 4.43
C SER A 333 -3.16 6.49 4.41
N LEU A 334 -2.37 5.66 5.08
CA LEU A 334 -2.62 4.22 5.21
C LEU A 334 -3.95 3.94 5.92
N LEU A 335 -4.39 4.81 6.82
CA LEU A 335 -5.70 4.71 7.47
C LEU A 335 -6.87 4.81 6.47
N ASN A 336 -6.72 5.62 5.41
CA ASN A 336 -7.73 5.74 4.35
C ASN A 336 -7.66 4.55 3.36
N VAL A 337 -6.46 3.98 3.14
CA VAL A 337 -6.29 2.76 2.34
C VAL A 337 -6.89 1.54 3.05
N PHE A 338 -6.85 1.51 4.38
CA PHE A 338 -7.34 0.41 5.22
C PHE A 338 -8.63 0.76 5.99
N HIS A 339 -9.50 1.57 5.38
CA HIS A 339 -10.71 2.15 5.99
C HIS A 339 -11.76 1.15 6.55
N ALA A 340 -11.54 -0.15 6.39
CA ALA A 340 -12.38 -1.24 6.89
C ALA A 340 -11.57 -2.26 7.71
N SER A 341 -10.54 -1.79 8.43
CA SER A 341 -9.66 -2.59 9.31
C SER A 341 -8.90 -3.75 8.63
N ILE A 342 -8.81 -3.74 7.30
CA ILE A 342 -8.25 -4.85 6.49
C ILE A 342 -6.73 -5.03 6.62
N CYS A 343 -6.01 -4.05 7.20
CA CYS A 343 -4.59 -4.12 7.51
C CYS A 343 -4.23 -3.03 8.54
N HIS A 344 -3.29 -3.29 9.44
CA HIS A 344 -2.74 -2.26 10.33
C HIS A 344 -1.57 -1.52 9.63
N PRO A 345 -1.47 -0.17 9.69
CA PRO A 345 -0.41 0.57 9.01
C PRO A 345 1.03 0.09 9.26
N LYS A 346 1.36 -0.37 10.49
CA LYS A 346 2.70 -0.94 10.81
C LYS A 346 3.06 -2.18 9.98
N MET A 347 2.07 -2.87 9.41
CA MET A 347 2.22 -4.06 8.58
C MET A 347 2.22 -3.74 7.07
N ALA A 348 2.28 -2.46 6.66
CA ALA A 348 2.19 -2.05 5.27
C ALA A 348 3.42 -1.28 4.77
N LEU A 349 3.89 -1.65 3.58
CA LEU A 349 4.90 -0.94 2.78
C LEU A 349 4.20 -0.06 1.74
N VAL A 350 4.73 1.14 1.49
CA VAL A 350 4.30 2.01 0.39
C VAL A 350 5.42 2.16 -0.63
N ILE A 351 5.09 2.10 -1.92
CA ILE A 351 5.97 2.46 -3.05
C ILE A 351 5.34 3.67 -3.76
N ASP A 352 6.05 4.79 -3.79
CA ASP A 352 5.56 6.10 -4.27
C ASP A 352 6.75 6.94 -4.76
N ASP A 353 6.58 7.87 -5.71
CA ASP A 353 7.64 8.80 -6.12
C ASP A 353 7.83 9.98 -5.14
N ARG A 354 6.85 10.23 -4.26
CA ARG A 354 6.78 11.42 -3.39
C ARG A 354 6.51 11.06 -1.93
N LEU A 355 7.50 11.31 -1.07
CA LEU A 355 7.32 11.19 0.38
C LEU A 355 6.23 12.15 0.92
N LYS A 356 6.29 13.43 0.52
CA LYS A 356 5.51 14.52 1.15
C LYS A 356 4.03 14.58 0.77
N VAL A 357 3.56 13.70 -0.13
CA VAL A 357 2.10 13.54 -0.38
C VAL A 357 1.44 12.60 0.63
N TRP A 358 2.22 11.88 1.45
CA TRP A 358 1.71 11.05 2.54
C TRP A 358 1.63 11.83 3.86
N GLU A 359 0.73 11.42 4.74
CA GLU A 359 0.70 11.94 6.11
C GLU A 359 1.96 11.56 6.89
N GLU A 360 2.39 12.47 7.76
CA GLU A 360 3.70 12.41 8.45
C GLU A 360 3.89 11.13 9.27
N LYS A 361 2.81 10.62 9.89
CA LYS A 361 2.78 9.33 10.61
C LYS A 361 2.98 8.09 9.72
N ASP A 362 2.75 8.23 8.41
CA ASP A 362 2.80 7.15 7.41
C ASP A 362 4.07 7.22 6.55
N GLN A 363 4.68 8.41 6.42
CA GLN A 363 5.94 8.65 5.70
C GLN A 363 7.09 7.68 6.05
N PRO A 364 7.31 7.25 7.32
CA PRO A 364 8.34 6.25 7.65
C PRO A 364 8.17 4.90 6.94
N ARG A 365 7.03 4.62 6.32
CA ARG A 365 6.72 3.35 5.61
C ARG A 365 6.75 3.49 4.09
N VAL A 366 7.19 4.65 3.58
CA VAL A 366 7.26 4.96 2.14
C VAL A 366 8.68 4.74 1.62
N HIS A 367 8.86 3.70 0.81
CA HIS A 367 10.03 3.58 -0.05
C HIS A 367 9.87 4.52 -1.25
N VAL A 368 10.58 5.65 -1.21
CA VAL A 368 10.59 6.63 -2.29
C VAL A 368 11.39 6.08 -3.48
N VAL A 369 10.74 5.93 -4.63
CA VAL A 369 11.41 5.63 -5.90
C VAL A 369 11.68 6.93 -6.67
N PRO A 370 12.72 7.00 -7.53
CA PRO A 370 12.84 8.09 -8.49
C PRO A 370 11.58 8.20 -9.38
N PRO A 371 11.13 9.40 -9.77
CA PRO A 371 9.98 9.54 -10.66
C PRO A 371 10.30 8.97 -12.05
N PHE A 372 9.39 8.18 -12.59
CA PHE A 372 9.46 7.56 -13.91
C PHE A 372 9.19 8.61 -14.98
N VAL A 373 10.26 9.20 -15.52
CA VAL A 373 10.19 10.30 -16.51
C VAL A 373 10.78 9.88 -17.87
N PRO A 374 10.18 8.90 -18.58
CA PRO A 374 10.78 8.26 -19.77
C PRO A 374 11.00 9.19 -20.97
N TYR A 375 10.39 10.38 -20.97
CA TYR A 375 10.59 11.39 -22.01
C TYR A 375 11.76 12.32 -21.68
N TYR A 376 11.89 12.77 -20.43
CA TYR A 376 12.95 13.67 -19.98
C TYR A 376 14.30 12.93 -19.84
N ALA A 377 14.32 11.82 -19.10
CA ALA A 377 15.53 11.07 -18.79
C ALA A 377 15.36 9.54 -19.00
N PRO A 378 15.08 9.07 -20.24
CA PRO A 378 14.95 7.64 -20.54
C PRO A 378 16.15 6.80 -20.07
N GLN A 379 17.36 7.37 -20.14
CA GLN A 379 18.59 6.74 -19.70
C GLN A 379 18.60 6.38 -18.19
N ALA A 380 17.76 7.00 -17.36
CA ALA A 380 17.64 6.66 -15.94
C ALA A 380 16.97 5.28 -15.69
N GLU A 381 16.22 4.75 -16.65
CA GLU A 381 15.63 3.40 -16.57
C GLU A 381 16.44 2.35 -17.36
N VAL A 382 17.35 2.79 -18.26
CA VAL A 382 18.10 1.92 -19.18
C VAL A 382 19.57 1.74 -18.78
N ASN A 383 20.24 2.79 -18.29
CA ASN A 383 21.67 2.75 -17.96
C ASN A 383 21.93 2.23 -16.53
N ASN A 384 20.89 2.05 -15.72
CA ASN A 384 20.99 1.51 -14.37
C ASN A 384 21.16 -0.01 -14.42
N THR A 385 22.26 -0.52 -13.86
CA THR A 385 22.60 -1.97 -13.78
C THR A 385 21.50 -2.81 -13.12
N ILE A 386 20.64 -2.19 -12.29
CA ILE A 386 19.45 -2.80 -11.69
C ILE A 386 18.27 -1.83 -11.92
N PRO A 387 17.20 -2.22 -12.63
CA PRO A 387 16.02 -1.39 -12.81
C PRO A 387 15.35 -0.99 -11.49
N VAL A 388 14.70 0.17 -11.45
CA VAL A 388 14.13 0.73 -10.21
C VAL A 388 13.11 -0.22 -9.54
N LEU A 389 12.26 -0.89 -10.33
CA LEU A 389 11.30 -1.85 -9.76
C LEU A 389 11.96 -3.16 -9.28
N CYS A 390 13.15 -3.52 -9.78
CA CYS A 390 13.97 -4.58 -9.20
C CYS A 390 14.60 -4.17 -7.85
N VAL A 391 14.92 -2.88 -7.66
CA VAL A 391 15.32 -2.34 -6.35
C VAL A 391 14.13 -2.37 -5.38
N ALA A 392 12.97 -1.85 -5.78
CA ALA A 392 11.75 -1.88 -4.96
C ALA A 392 11.33 -3.31 -4.56
N ARG A 393 11.47 -4.27 -5.48
CA ARG A 393 11.28 -5.72 -5.20
C ARG A 393 12.24 -6.25 -4.13
N ASN A 394 13.51 -5.86 -4.19
CA ASN A 394 14.51 -6.27 -3.20
C ASN A 394 14.22 -5.63 -1.83
N VAL A 395 13.87 -4.33 -1.80
CA VAL A 395 13.44 -3.62 -0.58
C VAL A 395 12.22 -4.29 0.04
N ALA A 396 11.17 -4.59 -0.74
CA ALA A 396 10.00 -5.33 -0.26
C ALA A 396 10.37 -6.72 0.30
N CYS A 397 11.39 -7.38 -0.27
CA CYS A 397 11.88 -8.65 0.26
C CYS A 397 12.63 -8.49 1.60
N ASN A 398 13.46 -7.46 1.74
CA ASN A 398 14.22 -7.17 2.95
C ASN A 398 13.29 -6.72 4.08
N VAL A 399 12.38 -5.77 3.81
CA VAL A 399 11.33 -5.30 4.73
C VAL A 399 10.52 -6.46 5.30
N ARG A 400 10.02 -7.35 4.42
CA ARG A 400 9.22 -8.51 4.86
C ARG A 400 10.07 -9.54 5.60
N GLY A 401 11.36 -9.63 5.28
CA GLY A 401 12.33 -10.45 6.02
C GLY A 401 12.52 -9.93 7.45
N GLY A 402 12.91 -8.66 7.60
CA GLY A 402 13.14 -7.99 8.89
C GLY A 402 11.90 -7.99 9.78
N PHE A 403 10.73 -7.64 9.23
CA PHE A 403 9.47 -7.66 9.98
C PHE A 403 9.16 -9.06 10.56
N TYR A 404 9.27 -10.13 9.75
CA TYR A 404 8.98 -11.47 10.24
C TYR A 404 10.10 -12.08 11.07
N LYS A 405 11.35 -11.62 10.91
CA LYS A 405 12.43 -11.95 11.84
C LYS A 405 12.11 -11.39 13.23
N GLU A 406 11.79 -10.10 13.33
CA GLU A 406 11.41 -9.49 14.60
C GLU A 406 10.15 -10.12 15.20
N PHE A 407 9.13 -10.38 14.38
CA PHE A 407 7.90 -11.01 14.85
C PHE A 407 8.13 -12.44 15.35
N ASP A 408 8.77 -13.32 14.55
CA ASP A 408 8.92 -14.74 14.88
C ASP A 408 10.05 -15.03 15.88
N GLU A 409 11.18 -14.31 15.81
CA GLU A 409 12.37 -14.58 16.65
C GLU A 409 12.36 -13.75 17.95
N ASN A 410 12.00 -12.47 17.91
CA ASN A 410 12.03 -11.58 19.08
C ASN A 410 10.67 -11.49 19.79
N LEU A 411 9.60 -11.12 19.08
CA LEU A 411 8.31 -10.82 19.69
C LEU A 411 7.62 -12.06 20.25
N LEU A 412 7.49 -13.14 19.46
CA LEU A 412 6.86 -14.38 19.94
C LEU A 412 7.62 -14.99 21.13
N GLN A 413 8.95 -15.01 21.09
CA GLN A 413 9.76 -15.58 22.17
C GLN A 413 9.68 -14.74 23.46
N ARG A 414 9.68 -13.40 23.38
CA ARG A 414 9.57 -12.57 24.58
C ARG A 414 8.16 -12.59 25.19
N LEU A 415 7.11 -12.76 24.37
CA LEU A 415 5.72 -12.79 24.83
C LEU A 415 5.24 -14.16 25.32
N SER A 416 5.97 -15.26 25.14
CA SER A 416 5.60 -16.56 25.74
C SER A 416 5.73 -16.57 27.26
N ASP A 417 6.64 -15.75 27.79
CA ASP A 417 7.06 -15.77 29.20
C ASP A 417 6.44 -14.61 30.00
N VAL A 418 5.43 -13.93 29.43
CA VAL A 418 4.70 -12.80 30.04
C VAL A 418 3.48 -13.29 30.80
N PHE A 419 3.37 -12.85 32.05
CA PHE A 419 2.29 -13.19 32.97
C PHE A 419 1.49 -11.95 33.35
N TYR A 420 0.30 -12.16 33.91
CA TYR A 420 -0.63 -11.09 34.28
C TYR A 420 0.02 -10.01 35.17
N GLU A 421 0.90 -10.40 36.09
CA GLU A 421 1.57 -9.51 37.02
C GLU A 421 2.69 -8.66 36.41
N ASP A 422 3.20 -8.98 35.22
CA ASP A 422 4.25 -8.19 34.56
C ASP A 422 3.71 -6.82 34.11
N ASP A 423 4.53 -5.77 34.22
CA ASP A 423 4.21 -4.51 33.55
C ASP A 423 4.17 -4.69 32.03
N VAL A 424 3.62 -3.72 31.30
CA VAL A 424 3.59 -3.77 29.82
C VAL A 424 5.04 -3.92 29.34
N PRO A 425 5.38 -4.99 28.61
CA PRO A 425 6.76 -5.23 28.22
C PRO A 425 7.30 -4.08 27.36
N ASP A 426 8.51 -3.61 27.66
CA ASP A 426 9.24 -2.66 26.79
C ASP A 426 9.83 -3.43 25.59
N ILE A 427 8.93 -3.97 24.78
CA ILE A 427 9.21 -4.64 23.52
C ILE A 427 8.70 -3.72 22.42
N PRO A 428 9.52 -3.36 21.41
CA PRO A 428 9.00 -2.64 20.26
C PRO A 428 8.04 -3.53 19.47
N SER A 429 6.86 -3.00 19.13
CA SER A 429 6.01 -3.63 18.11
C SER A 429 6.73 -3.58 16.76
N PRO A 430 6.82 -4.67 15.98
CA PRO A 430 7.44 -4.62 14.66
C PRO A 430 6.66 -3.66 13.73
N ASP A 431 7.42 -2.87 12.98
CA ASP A 431 6.90 -1.88 12.04
C ASP A 431 7.74 -1.92 10.76
N VAL A 432 7.07 -2.00 9.61
CA VAL A 432 7.69 -1.97 8.27
C VAL A 432 8.70 -0.82 8.13
N GLY A 433 8.43 0.34 8.72
CA GLY A 433 9.32 1.50 8.61
C GLY A 433 10.72 1.28 9.21
N ASN A 434 10.84 0.40 10.20
CA ASN A 434 12.12 0.09 10.84
C ASN A 434 13.09 -0.67 9.91
N TYR A 435 12.58 -1.25 8.80
CA TYR A 435 13.34 -2.11 7.89
C TYR A 435 13.51 -1.50 6.48
N LEU A 436 13.21 -0.20 6.34
CA LEU A 436 13.39 0.55 5.09
C LEU A 436 14.76 1.24 4.97
N ILE A 437 15.50 1.36 6.07
CA ILE A 437 16.87 1.88 6.12
C ILE A 437 17.81 0.67 6.27
N SER A 438 18.96 0.65 5.58
CA SER A 438 19.93 -0.46 5.74
C SER A 438 20.66 -0.35 7.07
N GLU A 439 20.95 -1.48 7.72
CA GLU A 439 21.75 -1.49 8.96
C GLU A 439 23.20 -1.02 8.73
N ASP A 440 23.68 -0.98 7.47
CA ASP A 440 25.01 -0.50 7.08
C ASP A 440 25.29 0.97 7.50
N ASP A 441 24.27 1.81 7.64
CA ASP A 441 24.42 3.20 8.12
C ASP A 441 24.70 3.29 9.63
N THR A 442 24.61 2.18 10.39
CA THR A 442 24.73 2.21 11.86
C THR A 442 26.17 2.05 12.38
N SER A 443 27.15 1.73 11.53
CA SER A 443 28.56 1.56 11.95
C SER A 443 29.39 2.86 11.86
N GLY A 444 29.00 3.93 12.59
CA GLY A 444 29.72 5.21 12.53
C GLY A 444 29.43 6.19 13.66
N SER A 445 30.38 6.34 14.60
CA SER A 445 30.31 7.35 15.66
C SER A 445 30.45 8.79 15.12
N ASN A 446 29.54 9.68 15.55
CA ASN A 446 29.60 11.14 15.46
C ASN A 446 29.94 11.77 14.09
N LYS A 447 28.89 12.05 13.30
CA LYS A 447 28.75 13.29 12.51
C LYS A 447 27.29 13.55 12.16
N ASP A 448 26.96 14.79 11.83
CA ASP A 448 25.59 15.22 11.51
C ASP A 448 25.01 14.44 10.32
N PRO A 449 23.70 14.12 10.34
CA PRO A 449 23.07 13.35 9.26
C PRO A 449 23.09 14.14 7.95
N PRO A 450 23.39 13.49 6.80
CA PRO A 450 23.32 14.14 5.50
C PRO A 450 21.87 14.50 5.18
N ARG A 451 21.54 15.79 5.33
CA ARG A 451 20.21 16.36 5.09
C ARG A 451 19.80 16.17 3.62
N PHE A 452 19.06 15.09 3.34
CA PHE A 452 18.41 14.86 2.05
C PHE A 452 17.23 15.82 1.85
N GLU A 453 17.58 17.08 1.61
CA GLU A 453 16.64 18.12 1.20
C GLU A 453 16.27 17.89 -0.27
N GLY A 454 15.01 17.48 -0.50
CA GLY A 454 14.51 17.14 -1.84
C GLY A 454 14.76 18.26 -2.84
N ILE A 455 15.59 17.96 -3.86
CA ILE A 455 16.19 18.94 -4.75
C ILE A 455 15.11 19.57 -5.64
N SER A 456 14.87 20.87 -5.46
CA SER A 456 14.05 21.64 -6.40
C SER A 456 14.86 21.97 -7.67
N ASN A 457 14.17 22.12 -8.82
CA ASN A 457 14.80 22.26 -10.13
C ASN A 457 15.89 23.35 -10.23
N ALA A 458 15.83 24.40 -9.39
CA ALA A 458 16.78 25.51 -9.39
C ALA A 458 18.22 25.12 -9.00
N GLU A 459 18.42 24.11 -8.13
CA GLU A 459 19.77 23.67 -7.71
C GLU A 459 20.42 22.75 -8.77
N VAL A 460 19.62 22.04 -9.57
CA VAL A 460 20.11 21.19 -10.67
C VAL A 460 20.79 22.04 -11.75
N GLU A 461 20.21 23.19 -12.09
CA GLU A 461 20.82 24.15 -13.01
C GLU A 461 22.17 24.70 -12.54
N ARG A 462 22.34 24.87 -11.22
CA ARG A 462 23.56 25.44 -10.63
C ARG A 462 24.72 24.46 -10.70
N ARG A 463 24.48 23.20 -10.34
CA ARG A 463 25.53 22.16 -10.34
C ARG A 463 26.03 21.77 -11.72
N LEU A 464 25.24 22.01 -12.78
CA LEU A 464 25.69 21.79 -14.16
C LEU A 464 26.73 22.83 -14.64
N LYS A 465 26.88 23.97 -13.95
CA LYS A 465 27.79 25.06 -14.37
C LYS A 465 29.22 24.98 -13.82
N GLU A 466 29.52 24.02 -12.96
CA GLU A 466 30.83 23.92 -12.27
C GLU A 466 31.63 22.66 -12.65
N THR A 467 31.40 22.07 -13.84
CA THR A 467 32.14 20.86 -14.26
C THR A 467 32.49 20.86 -15.75
N ILE A 468 33.57 21.56 -16.10
CA ILE A 468 34.34 21.34 -17.34
C ILE A 468 35.74 20.85 -16.92
N PRO A 469 36.20 19.67 -17.39
CA PRO A 469 37.49 19.12 -17.00
C PRO A 469 38.65 19.66 -17.85
N ALA A 470 39.84 19.71 -17.26
CA ALA A 470 41.09 19.87 -17.98
C ALA A 470 42.15 18.94 -17.38
N GLN A 471 42.58 17.92 -18.13
CA GLN A 471 43.61 16.99 -17.67
C GLN A 471 45.02 17.47 -18.03
N GLU A 472 45.83 17.60 -16.98
CA GLU A 472 47.18 17.05 -16.85
C GLU A 472 48.22 17.28 -17.97
N VAL A 473 49.28 18.01 -17.61
CA VAL A 473 50.66 17.65 -17.98
C VAL A 473 51.49 17.59 -16.71
N VAL A 474 52.21 16.49 -16.51
CA VAL A 474 52.94 16.16 -15.27
C VAL A 474 54.33 16.80 -15.23
N ASN A 475 54.79 17.26 -14.06
CA ASN A 475 56.20 17.17 -13.66
C ASN A 475 56.43 17.32 -12.14
N ASN A 476 56.64 16.17 -11.48
CA ASN A 476 57.65 15.89 -10.44
C ASN A 476 57.80 16.75 -9.15
N LEU A 477 57.57 16.08 -7.99
CA LEU A 477 58.55 15.86 -6.88
C LEU A 477 59.15 17.08 -6.11
N ASP A 478 59.35 17.07 -4.77
CA ASP A 478 59.07 16.07 -3.72
C ASP A 478 59.04 16.68 -2.28
N ALA A 479 58.69 15.83 -1.31
CA ALA A 479 59.21 15.72 0.07
C ALA A 479 59.48 16.96 0.96
N ARG A 480 58.66 17.03 2.02
CA ARG A 480 59.02 17.51 3.38
C ARG A 480 60.17 16.67 3.99
N PRO A 481 61.28 17.30 4.41
CA PRO A 481 61.83 17.07 5.78
C PRO A 481 62.49 18.35 6.38
N ALA A 482 63.04 18.45 7.61
CA ALA A 482 63.03 17.56 8.79
C ALA A 482 62.47 18.31 10.04
N PRO A 483 63.24 18.92 11.01
CA PRO A 483 64.68 18.88 11.28
C PRO A 483 65.11 17.64 12.10
N LEU A 484 66.29 17.09 11.80
CA LEU A 484 67.01 16.13 12.65
C LEU A 484 68.29 16.77 13.19
N HIS A 485 68.79 16.25 14.30
CA HIS A 485 69.92 16.81 15.04
C HIS A 485 71.28 16.24 14.57
N HIS A 486 72.24 17.15 14.29
CA HIS A 486 73.67 16.90 13.98
C HIS A 486 73.94 16.21 12.62
N ALA A 487 74.81 16.66 11.70
CA ALA A 487 76.08 17.39 11.82
C ALA A 487 76.56 17.96 10.44
N GLY A 488 77.65 18.76 10.42
CA GLY A 488 78.56 18.84 9.24
C GLY A 488 78.50 20.05 8.29
N THR A 489 79.12 21.18 8.69
CA THR A 489 79.99 22.07 7.87
C THR A 489 79.60 22.60 6.45
N THR A 490 79.57 23.95 6.33
CA THR A 490 80.00 24.82 5.17
C THR A 490 79.27 24.70 3.80
N SER A 491 79.03 25.74 2.95
CA SER A 491 79.18 27.23 2.92
C SER A 491 78.76 27.73 1.50
N SER A 492 78.42 28.98 1.11
CA SER A 492 78.01 30.29 1.69
C SER A 492 77.66 31.26 0.52
N ASN A 493 77.33 32.55 0.78
CA ASN A 493 77.30 33.72 -0.17
C ASN A 493 76.15 33.78 -1.25
N THR A 494 75.56 34.91 -1.70
CA THR A 494 75.31 36.31 -1.17
C THR A 494 74.23 37.05 -2.04
N ILE A 495 73.23 37.74 -1.43
CA ILE A 495 72.76 39.18 -1.56
C ILE A 495 72.67 39.87 -2.98
N PRO A 496 71.75 40.84 -3.36
CA PRO A 496 70.74 41.68 -2.64
C PRO A 496 69.30 41.92 -3.26
N GLN A 497 68.51 42.72 -2.51
CA GLN A 497 67.30 43.57 -2.72
C GLN A 497 67.35 44.64 -3.88
N PRO A 498 66.33 45.52 -4.22
CA PRO A 498 65.54 46.42 -3.31
C PRO A 498 64.06 46.84 -3.78
N PRO A 499 63.43 48.04 -3.50
CA PRO A 499 62.14 48.07 -2.71
C PRO A 499 61.02 49.13 -3.03
N SER A 500 59.86 49.05 -2.34
CA SER A 500 58.90 50.13 -1.87
C SER A 500 57.56 49.45 -1.45
N GLN A 501 56.84 49.68 -0.32
CA GLN A 501 56.42 50.87 0.49
C GLN A 501 55.40 51.79 -0.22
N GLY A 502 54.18 52.07 0.27
CA GLY A 502 53.35 51.72 1.45
C GLY A 502 51.95 52.40 1.33
N PRO A 503 51.06 52.54 2.36
CA PRO A 503 51.12 52.12 3.77
C PRO A 503 49.88 51.31 4.28
N SER A 504 49.74 51.24 5.61
CA SER A 504 48.78 50.51 6.48
C SER A 504 47.37 51.19 6.63
N ILE A 505 46.35 50.73 7.41
CA ILE A 505 46.25 50.36 8.86
C ILE A 505 45.15 49.29 9.14
N LEU A 506 45.21 48.69 10.34
CA LEU A 506 44.45 47.56 10.90
C LEU A 506 43.10 47.93 11.58
N PHE A 507 42.21 46.94 11.71
CA PHE A 507 40.95 46.86 12.51
C PHE A 507 40.92 47.59 13.87
N GLN A 508 39.72 48.01 14.33
CA GLN A 508 39.19 47.53 15.63
C GLN A 508 37.65 47.67 15.79
N ASP A 509 37.05 46.71 16.52
CA ASP A 509 35.64 46.63 16.92
C ASP A 509 35.33 47.38 18.23
N LYS A 510 34.06 47.78 18.46
CA LYS A 510 33.50 48.01 19.82
C LYS A 510 31.97 48.15 19.89
N GLN A 511 31.37 47.51 20.89
CA GLN A 511 29.95 47.64 21.26
C GLN A 511 29.68 48.83 22.21
N LEU A 512 28.41 49.29 22.24
CA LEU A 512 27.52 49.64 23.38
C LEU A 512 26.41 50.60 22.86
N SER A 513 25.22 50.82 23.45
CA SER A 513 24.22 49.98 24.15
C SER A 513 23.11 50.90 24.70
N GLN A 514 21.81 50.53 24.60
CA GLN A 514 20.66 51.13 25.37
C GLN A 514 20.33 52.62 25.09
N LEU A 515 19.15 53.22 25.42
CA LEU A 515 17.77 52.74 25.64
C LEU A 515 16.80 53.96 25.79
N GLY A 516 15.57 53.90 25.23
CA GLY A 516 14.36 54.44 25.90
C GLY A 516 13.53 55.59 25.28
N SER A 517 12.19 55.41 25.30
CA SER A 517 11.10 56.44 25.34
C SER A 517 10.82 57.33 24.09
N SER A 518 9.62 57.90 23.83
CA SER A 518 8.21 57.55 24.19
C SER A 518 7.14 58.45 23.48
N VAL A 519 6.19 57.85 22.74
CA VAL A 519 4.71 58.15 22.69
C VAL A 519 4.12 59.46 22.06
N LYS A 520 3.09 59.28 21.18
CA LYS A 520 2.01 60.22 20.69
C LYS A 520 2.42 61.31 19.64
N LEU A 521 1.54 61.92 18.79
CA LEU A 521 0.05 61.96 18.62
C LEU A 521 -0.40 62.34 17.15
N LEU A 522 -1.65 62.02 16.73
CA LEU A 522 -2.62 62.61 15.72
C LEU A 522 -2.14 63.50 14.50
N SER A 523 -2.87 63.76 13.39
CA SER A 523 -4.13 63.27 12.75
C SER A 523 -4.34 63.87 11.32
N ASN A 524 -5.52 63.59 10.70
CA ASN A 524 -6.17 64.19 9.51
C ASN A 524 -5.93 63.40 8.18
N LEU A 525 -6.94 62.92 7.43
CA LEU A 525 -8.29 63.40 6.97
C LEU A 525 -8.24 64.08 5.59
N GLY A 526 -9.05 63.58 4.65
CA GLY A 526 -9.34 64.15 3.33
C GLY A 526 -10.84 64.42 3.10
N PRO A 527 -11.30 64.69 1.87
CA PRO A 527 -12.71 65.04 1.56
C PRO A 527 -13.51 63.97 0.77
N SER A 528 -14.84 64.09 0.76
CA SER A 528 -15.83 63.10 0.28
C SER A 528 -17.23 63.77 0.08
N GLN A 529 -18.30 63.22 -0.51
CA GLN A 529 -18.58 61.99 -1.30
C GLN A 529 -19.97 62.14 -2.00
N SER A 530 -20.16 61.76 -3.28
CA SER A 530 -21.49 61.61 -3.91
C SER A 530 -21.45 61.00 -5.34
N SER A 531 -22.47 60.27 -5.85
CA SER A 531 -23.54 59.48 -5.21
C SER A 531 -24.40 58.71 -6.25
N PHE A 532 -24.60 57.38 -6.08
CA PHE A 532 -25.61 56.50 -6.73
C PHE A 532 -25.59 56.39 -8.29
N GLN A 533 -25.83 55.26 -8.97
CA GLN A 533 -26.17 53.85 -8.63
C GLN A 533 -25.19 52.91 -9.41
N GLY A 534 -25.22 51.57 -9.40
CA GLY A 534 -26.06 50.54 -8.77
C GLY A 534 -25.72 49.13 -9.30
N SER A 535 -26.38 48.07 -8.79
CA SER A 535 -26.19 46.66 -9.19
C SER A 535 -27.54 45.90 -9.17
N PRO A 536 -27.69 44.77 -9.89
CA PRO A 536 -27.25 43.46 -9.37
C PRO A 536 -26.60 42.56 -10.44
N GLY A 537 -25.86 41.50 -10.10
CA GLY A 537 -25.38 41.04 -8.81
C GLY A 537 -24.35 39.93 -9.05
N ARG A 538 -23.26 39.87 -8.27
CA ARG A 538 -22.20 38.85 -8.40
C ARG A 538 -22.28 37.88 -7.23
N GLU A 539 -22.00 36.61 -7.51
CA GLU A 539 -21.76 35.58 -6.51
C GLU A 539 -20.31 35.73 -5.98
N GLU A 540 -20.12 35.65 -4.66
CA GLU A 540 -18.79 35.84 -4.06
C GLU A 540 -17.98 34.54 -4.13
N GLY A 541 -16.83 34.56 -4.82
CA GLY A 541 -15.90 33.41 -4.83
C GLY A 541 -14.85 33.40 -5.95
N GLU A 542 -15.06 34.12 -7.05
CA GLU A 542 -14.13 34.08 -8.20
C GLU A 542 -12.83 34.86 -7.92
N LEU A 543 -11.71 34.13 -7.83
CA LEU A 543 -10.35 34.68 -7.90
C LEU A 543 -9.98 35.05 -9.35
N PRO A 544 -9.08 36.02 -9.58
CA PRO A 544 -8.60 36.36 -10.91
C PRO A 544 -7.92 35.18 -11.62
N GLU A 545 -8.16 35.04 -12.94
CA GLU A 545 -7.57 33.98 -13.77
C GLU A 545 -6.02 33.94 -13.77
N SER A 546 -5.37 35.03 -13.37
CA SER A 546 -3.91 35.14 -13.23
C SER A 546 -3.34 34.38 -12.04
N ASP A 547 -4.17 34.10 -11.03
CA ASP A 547 -3.71 33.68 -9.70
C ASP A 547 -3.93 32.16 -9.47
N ILE A 548 -4.41 31.46 -10.52
CA ILE A 548 -4.71 30.03 -10.49
C ILE A 548 -3.48 29.23 -10.96
N ASP A 549 -3.00 28.33 -10.09
CA ASP A 549 -1.95 27.35 -10.38
C ASP A 549 -2.21 26.63 -11.73
N PRO A 550 -1.22 26.56 -12.66
CA PRO A 550 -1.38 25.88 -13.94
C PRO A 550 -1.87 24.42 -13.81
N ASP A 551 -1.55 23.69 -12.75
CA ASP A 551 -2.02 22.31 -12.56
C ASP A 551 -3.50 22.25 -12.12
N ILE A 552 -3.98 23.26 -11.38
CA ILE A 552 -5.42 23.46 -11.09
C ILE A 552 -6.16 23.88 -12.38
N ARG A 553 -5.60 24.81 -13.14
CA ARG A 553 -6.15 25.25 -14.45
C ARG A 553 -6.26 24.07 -15.42
N ARG A 554 -5.30 23.15 -15.41
CA ARG A 554 -5.31 21.92 -16.24
C ARG A 554 -6.43 20.96 -15.84
N ARG A 555 -6.70 20.78 -14.54
CA ARG A 555 -7.82 19.96 -14.04
C ARG A 555 -9.19 20.55 -14.38
N LEU A 556 -9.35 21.88 -14.29
CA LEU A 556 -10.59 22.57 -14.70
C LEU A 556 -10.90 22.39 -16.20
N LEU A 557 -9.88 22.37 -17.07
CA LEU A 557 -10.03 22.13 -18.51
C LEU A 557 -10.34 20.67 -18.88
N ILE A 558 -10.18 19.72 -17.96
CA ILE A 558 -10.64 18.33 -18.11
C ILE A 558 -12.13 18.24 -17.72
N LEU A 559 -12.50 18.84 -16.58
CA LEU A 559 -13.89 18.88 -16.08
C LEU A 559 -14.89 19.47 -17.09
N GLN A 560 -14.48 20.49 -17.87
CA GLN A 560 -15.33 21.10 -18.90
C GLN A 560 -15.74 20.16 -20.06
N HIS A 561 -15.21 18.95 -20.18
CA HIS A 561 -15.64 17.97 -21.18
C HIS A 561 -16.43 16.79 -20.58
N GLY A 562 -16.61 16.75 -19.25
CA GLY A 562 -17.49 15.79 -18.56
C GLY A 562 -18.88 16.32 -18.20
N GLN A 563 -19.19 17.58 -18.52
CA GLN A 563 -20.47 18.23 -18.18
C GLN A 563 -21.57 17.90 -19.20
N ASP A 564 -22.44 16.94 -18.85
CA ASP A 564 -23.64 16.59 -19.62
C ASP A 564 -24.66 17.75 -19.60
N LYS A 565 -24.97 18.32 -20.78
CA LYS A 565 -25.90 19.45 -20.91
C LYS A 565 -27.37 19.02 -20.88
N ARG A 566 -27.79 18.35 -19.82
CA ARG A 566 -29.17 17.90 -19.58
C ARG A 566 -29.77 18.45 -18.28
N ASP A 567 -29.77 19.78 -18.15
CA ASP A 567 -30.74 20.48 -17.28
C ASP A 567 -30.88 21.99 -17.61
N GLN A 568 -31.27 22.33 -18.86
CA GLN A 568 -31.72 23.70 -19.19
C GLN A 568 -32.53 23.87 -20.49
N MET A 569 -33.73 23.29 -20.61
CA MET A 569 -34.76 23.78 -21.56
C MET A 569 -36.20 23.28 -21.23
N THR A 570 -36.90 23.95 -20.32
CA THR A 570 -38.33 23.65 -20.00
C THR A 570 -39.26 24.71 -20.61
N LYS A 571 -39.46 24.67 -21.93
CA LYS A 571 -40.47 25.49 -22.66
C LYS A 571 -41.03 24.75 -23.88
N ASP A 572 -42.33 24.48 -23.88
CA ASP A 572 -43.03 23.75 -24.94
C ASP A 572 -43.29 24.59 -26.21
N PRO A 573 -43.28 23.94 -27.38
CA PRO A 573 -44.07 24.34 -28.55
C PRO A 573 -45.08 23.24 -28.99
N PRO A 574 -46.17 23.59 -29.70
CA PRO A 574 -47.33 22.70 -29.87
C PRO A 574 -47.26 21.69 -31.03
N TYR A 575 -48.03 20.60 -30.91
CA TYR A 575 -48.32 19.62 -31.97
C TYR A 575 -49.00 20.24 -33.20
N PRO A 576 -48.81 19.63 -34.39
CA PRO A 576 -49.99 19.20 -35.15
C PRO A 576 -49.86 17.88 -35.96
N VAL A 577 -50.91 17.05 -35.82
CA VAL A 577 -51.59 16.27 -36.90
C VAL A 577 -50.86 15.11 -37.63
N ARG A 578 -51.64 14.04 -37.92
CA ARG A 578 -51.24 12.77 -38.54
C ARG A 578 -52.21 12.35 -39.67
N PRO A 579 -51.75 11.97 -40.88
CA PRO A 579 -52.56 11.28 -41.89
C PRO A 579 -52.51 9.72 -41.76
N PRO A 580 -53.42 8.96 -42.40
CA PRO A 580 -53.81 7.61 -41.94
C PRO A 580 -53.19 6.41 -42.68
N VAL A 581 -53.57 5.21 -42.18
CA VAL A 581 -53.17 3.87 -42.64
C VAL A 581 -54.08 3.34 -43.78
N GLN A 582 -53.53 2.49 -44.65
CA GLN A 582 -54.30 1.50 -45.44
C GLN A 582 -53.66 0.10 -45.29
N ALA A 583 -54.44 -0.97 -45.53
CA ALA A 583 -54.07 -2.34 -45.17
C ALA A 583 -54.66 -3.42 -46.09
N SER A 584 -53.86 -4.47 -46.36
CA SER A 584 -54.21 -5.79 -46.94
C SER A 584 -52.90 -6.57 -47.18
N GLN A 585 -52.77 -7.90 -47.23
CA GLN A 585 -53.55 -9.09 -46.84
C GLN A 585 -52.55 -10.28 -46.90
N SER A 586 -52.87 -11.47 -46.35
CA SER A 586 -52.14 -12.74 -46.59
C SER A 586 -53.04 -13.70 -47.39
N PRO A 587 -52.52 -14.74 -48.10
CA PRO A 587 -52.20 -16.05 -47.46
C PRO A 587 -51.16 -16.96 -48.22
N VAL A 588 -51.18 -18.27 -47.91
CA VAL A 588 -50.68 -19.48 -48.64
C VAL A 588 -49.37 -20.13 -48.14
N GLN A 589 -49.32 -21.48 -48.19
CA GLN A 589 -48.30 -22.40 -47.67
C GLN A 589 -47.77 -23.39 -48.74
N SER A 590 -46.62 -24.01 -48.50
CA SER A 590 -46.22 -25.36 -48.96
C SER A 590 -45.12 -25.93 -48.04
N HIS A 591 -45.31 -27.06 -47.35
CA HIS A 591 -44.98 -28.46 -47.74
C HIS A 591 -43.49 -28.68 -48.12
N GLY A 592 -42.70 -29.60 -47.50
CA GLY A 592 -42.87 -30.55 -46.38
C GLY A 592 -41.48 -30.96 -45.79
N SER A 593 -41.33 -31.46 -44.55
CA SER A 593 -41.36 -32.88 -44.08
C SER A 593 -40.55 -33.90 -44.93
N TRP A 594 -39.83 -34.91 -44.38
CA TRP A 594 -39.79 -35.52 -43.02
C TRP A 594 -38.40 -36.18 -42.72
N SER A 595 -38.11 -36.54 -41.46
CA SER A 595 -37.03 -37.46 -40.98
C SER A 595 -37.49 -38.95 -40.98
N PRO A 596 -37.04 -39.98 -40.18
CA PRO A 596 -35.96 -40.18 -39.15
C PRO A 596 -35.26 -41.60 -39.18
N LEU A 597 -34.81 -42.13 -38.01
CA LEU A 597 -34.25 -43.49 -37.65
C LEU A 597 -32.80 -43.82 -38.13
N ALA A 598 -31.86 -44.38 -37.34
CA ALA A 598 -31.74 -45.60 -36.48
C ALA A 598 -31.46 -46.91 -37.28
N GLU A 599 -30.63 -47.88 -36.86
CA GLU A 599 -29.80 -48.09 -35.63
C GLU A 599 -28.30 -48.35 -36.03
N GLU A 600 -27.38 -49.23 -35.53
CA GLU A 600 -27.32 -50.33 -34.53
C GLU A 600 -25.87 -50.44 -33.90
N MET A 601 -25.33 -51.64 -33.58
CA MET A 601 -24.10 -51.86 -32.80
C MET A 601 -22.86 -52.35 -33.60
N SER A 602 -21.63 -52.25 -33.03
CA SER A 602 -20.90 -53.44 -32.48
C SER A 602 -19.35 -53.34 -32.35
N THR A 603 -18.87 -53.21 -31.10
CA THR A 603 -17.62 -53.79 -30.51
C THR A 603 -16.18 -53.32 -30.83
N ARG A 604 -15.33 -53.51 -29.80
CA ARG A 604 -13.85 -53.62 -29.68
C ARG A 604 -13.05 -52.36 -29.29
N GLN A 605 -12.01 -52.62 -28.49
CA GLN A 605 -11.16 -51.63 -27.80
C GLN A 605 -9.78 -51.44 -28.50
N PRO A 606 -8.71 -50.92 -27.86
CA PRO A 606 -8.06 -49.70 -28.31
C PRO A 606 -6.68 -49.94 -28.93
N ASN A 607 -6.01 -48.87 -29.37
CA ASN A 607 -4.55 -48.92 -29.49
C ASN A 607 -3.88 -47.56 -29.27
N GLN A 608 -2.61 -47.62 -28.86
CA GLN A 608 -1.75 -46.49 -28.58
C GLN A 608 -1.04 -46.01 -29.87
N THR A 609 -0.57 -44.76 -29.91
CA THR A 609 0.86 -44.47 -30.10
C THR A 609 1.21 -43.01 -29.85
N LEU A 610 2.37 -42.78 -29.22
CA LEU A 610 3.04 -41.49 -29.08
C LEU A 610 4.50 -41.68 -29.56
N PRO A 611 5.04 -40.85 -30.47
CA PRO A 611 6.44 -40.96 -30.86
C PRO A 611 7.39 -40.51 -29.76
N LYS A 612 8.39 -41.35 -29.45
CA LYS A 612 9.63 -40.96 -28.75
C LYS A 612 10.79 -41.04 -29.76
N ASN A 613 11.87 -40.29 -29.53
CA ASN A 613 13.18 -40.86 -29.10
C ASN A 613 14.38 -39.95 -29.36
N LEU A 614 15.27 -39.91 -28.36
CA LEU A 614 16.75 -39.80 -28.37
C LEU A 614 17.12 -39.44 -26.91
N HIS A 615 17.47 -40.36 -25.99
CA HIS A 615 18.65 -41.25 -25.91
C HIS A 615 19.96 -40.49 -26.16
N ARG A 616 21.00 -40.56 -25.30
CA ARG A 616 21.42 -41.50 -24.22
C ARG A 616 21.93 -40.69 -22.99
N GLU A 617 22.42 -41.21 -21.85
CA GLU A 617 22.90 -42.56 -21.47
C GLU A 617 22.65 -42.85 -19.95
N PHE A 618 23.09 -44.01 -19.45
CA PHE A 618 22.97 -44.55 -18.07
C PHE A 618 24.39 -44.95 -17.56
N PRO A 619 24.67 -45.27 -16.26
CA PRO A 619 23.86 -46.10 -15.36
C PRO A 619 23.79 -45.68 -13.87
N SER A 620 23.13 -46.52 -13.07
CA SER A 620 23.12 -46.49 -11.61
C SER A 620 23.84 -47.74 -11.07
N GLU A 621 24.57 -47.61 -9.97
CA GLU A 621 24.92 -48.71 -9.08
C GLU A 621 24.49 -48.37 -7.65
N SER A 622 24.35 -49.38 -6.80
CA SER A 622 24.00 -49.25 -5.39
C SER A 622 25.12 -49.78 -4.53
N GLU A 623 25.49 -49.04 -3.49
CA GLU A 623 26.07 -49.66 -2.30
C GLU A 623 25.68 -48.87 -1.05
N ALA A 624 25.45 -49.60 0.05
CA ALA A 624 25.19 -49.04 1.36
C ALA A 624 26.30 -49.51 2.30
N ASN A 625 26.73 -48.66 3.24
CA ASN A 625 27.61 -49.12 4.32
C ASN A 625 27.39 -48.38 5.64
N HIS A 626 27.67 -49.10 6.72
CA HIS A 626 27.49 -48.69 8.12
C HIS A 626 28.61 -47.78 8.64
N PHE A 627 28.27 -46.94 9.63
CA PHE A 627 28.98 -46.76 10.92
C PHE A 627 28.03 -45.94 11.82
N ASP A 628 27.15 -46.52 12.64
CA ASP A 628 27.30 -47.34 13.86
C ASP A 628 27.33 -46.51 15.17
N LYS A 629 26.95 -47.16 16.29
CA LYS A 629 26.39 -46.55 17.52
C LYS A 629 27.28 -45.52 18.22
N HIS A 630 26.64 -44.62 18.98
CA HIS A 630 26.77 -44.68 20.45
C HIS A 630 25.49 -44.21 21.16
N GLN A 631 24.97 -45.04 22.07
CA GLN A 631 23.87 -44.74 22.98
C GLN A 631 24.31 -45.09 24.42
N PRO A 632 24.13 -44.21 25.41
CA PRO A 632 24.08 -44.59 26.82
C PRO A 632 22.68 -45.09 27.19
N SER A 633 22.59 -46.17 27.96
CA SER A 633 21.33 -46.80 28.37
C SER A 633 21.07 -46.68 29.88
N HIS A 634 19.81 -46.97 30.27
CA HIS A 634 19.30 -47.02 31.65
C HIS A 634 19.09 -45.64 32.32
N THR A 635 18.17 -45.49 33.28
CA THR A 635 17.41 -46.52 34.02
C THR A 635 15.93 -46.12 34.19
N SER A 636 15.03 -47.10 34.16
CA SER A 636 13.61 -46.91 34.51
C SER A 636 13.37 -47.11 36.00
N TYR A 637 12.36 -46.43 36.55
CA TYR A 637 11.63 -46.90 37.73
C TYR A 637 10.14 -46.93 37.41
N PHE A 638 9.57 -48.13 37.44
CA PHE A 638 8.13 -48.36 37.40
C PHE A 638 7.61 -48.48 38.84
N HIS A 639 6.40 -47.98 39.07
CA HIS A 639 5.43 -48.71 39.88
C HIS A 639 4.06 -48.55 39.22
N GLY A 640 3.50 -49.66 38.74
CA GLY A 640 2.18 -49.69 38.10
C GLY A 640 1.14 -50.33 39.00
N VAL A 641 -0.13 -50.06 38.69
CA VAL A 641 -1.26 -50.94 38.99
C VAL A 641 -2.06 -51.06 37.69
N GLU A 642 -2.44 -52.28 37.33
CA GLU A 642 -3.11 -52.57 36.06
C GLU A 642 -4.63 -52.38 36.17
N SER A 643 -5.28 -52.01 35.06
CA SER A 643 -6.58 -52.58 34.68
C SER A 643 -6.78 -52.42 33.17
N SER A 644 -7.46 -53.38 32.56
CA SER A 644 -7.61 -53.50 31.11
C SER A 644 -9.00 -53.05 30.63
N VAL A 645 -9.15 -52.75 29.34
CA VAL A 645 -10.08 -53.42 28.39
C VAL A 645 -10.06 -52.76 27.00
N THR A 646 -10.29 -53.60 26.00
CA THR A 646 -10.33 -53.46 24.53
C THR A 646 -10.68 -52.11 23.86
N SER A 647 -9.85 -51.78 22.87
CA SER A 647 -10.16 -51.28 21.50
C SER A 647 -11.59 -50.84 21.11
N ASP A 648 -11.68 -49.76 20.31
CA ASP A 648 -11.97 -49.94 18.88
C ASP A 648 -11.35 -48.82 17.99
N LYS A 649 -11.30 -49.04 16.66
CA LYS A 649 -10.93 -48.05 15.62
C LYS A 649 -12.07 -47.90 14.61
N THR A 650 -12.68 -46.72 14.53
CA THR A 650 -13.58 -46.38 13.41
C THR A 650 -13.35 -44.96 12.87
N ARG A 651 -13.71 -44.77 11.60
CA ARG A 651 -13.32 -43.63 10.75
C ARG A 651 -14.49 -43.27 9.84
N PHE A 652 -15.20 -42.19 10.15
CA PHE A 652 -16.22 -41.57 9.30
C PHE A 652 -16.02 -40.05 9.38
N GLU A 653 -15.71 -39.34 8.30
CA GLU A 653 -16.52 -39.02 7.11
C GLU A 653 -17.58 -37.93 7.35
N TYR A 654 -17.45 -36.85 6.57
CA TYR A 654 -18.36 -35.69 6.59
C TYR A 654 -19.69 -36.03 5.91
N ARG A 655 -20.80 -35.63 6.51
CA ARG A 655 -22.10 -35.57 5.81
C ARG A 655 -22.76 -34.20 6.01
N LYS A 656 -22.85 -33.42 4.91
CA LYS A 656 -23.74 -32.26 4.85
C LYS A 656 -25.20 -32.75 4.92
N SER A 657 -26.03 -32.04 5.67
CA SER A 657 -27.49 -32.13 5.59
C SER A 657 -28.04 -30.86 4.91
N SER A 658 -28.93 -31.06 3.94
CA SER A 658 -29.69 -29.98 3.31
C SER A 658 -30.90 -29.63 4.18
N LYS A 659 -31.37 -28.37 4.10
CA LYS A 659 -32.70 -28.00 4.60
C LYS A 659 -33.75 -28.35 3.55
N GLU A 660 -34.86 -28.91 3.97
CA GLU A 660 -36.06 -29.14 3.14
C GLU A 660 -37.28 -28.51 3.84
N VAL A 661 -38.32 -28.20 3.08
CA VAL A 661 -39.44 -27.35 3.52
C VAL A 661 -40.68 -28.20 3.77
N THR A 662 -41.22 -28.17 4.98
CA THR A 662 -42.55 -28.68 5.30
C THR A 662 -43.61 -27.60 5.05
N ASN A 663 -44.64 -27.95 4.28
CA ASN A 663 -45.75 -27.06 3.89
C ASN A 663 -47.07 -27.77 4.20
N ASP A 664 -47.72 -27.40 5.30
CA ASP A 664 -48.99 -28.00 5.73
C ASP A 664 -50.21 -27.33 5.09
N GLY A 665 -51.23 -28.11 4.76
CA GLY A 665 -52.52 -27.57 4.36
C GLY A 665 -53.58 -28.63 4.05
N LEU A 666 -54.75 -28.51 4.68
CA LEU A 666 -56.06 -29.11 4.35
C LEU A 666 -57.08 -28.58 5.40
N VAL A 667 -58.39 -28.37 5.16
CA VAL A 667 -59.14 -28.06 3.93
C VAL A 667 -60.54 -27.52 4.31
N CYS A 668 -61.18 -26.76 3.41
CA CYS A 668 -62.61 -26.36 3.26
C CYS A 668 -63.63 -26.41 4.44
N GLY A 669 -64.50 -25.39 4.50
CA GLY A 669 -65.85 -25.57 5.06
C GLY A 669 -66.70 -24.29 5.22
N ALA A 670 -67.72 -24.13 4.35
CA ALA A 670 -68.79 -23.12 4.34
C ALA A 670 -68.38 -21.64 4.12
#